data_AF-A0A918K1G6-F1
#
_entry.id   AF-A0A918K1G6-F1
#
_cell.length_a   1.000
_cell.length_b   1.000
_cell.length_c   1.000
_cell.angle_alpha   90.00
_cell.angle_beta   90.00
_cell.angle_gamma   90.00
#
_symmetry.space_group_name_H-M   'P 1'
#
loop_
_entity.id
_entity.type
_entity.pdbx_description
1 polymer ?
#
loop_
_entity_poly.entity_id
_entity_poly.type
_entity_poly.pdbx_seq_one_letter_code
_entity_poly.pdbx_strand_id
1 'polypeptide(L)'
;MGIELSLADVPLGPFEGSLVTVYSAKSKGANLHVSRQCGQLRTSEVRTADVPLETAMLRRLCSRCAAWGVWGRPGTGLGMFLGALGGTGLLYQLQSYVEPDEDERWTDREAREAAELLRTEQDVDPDDDEEEAEGGISRREAREDAEELRGLIFAHWRGAGRSLHRAQAVLVHFPWLEEWAKPSLTVKTRYLETLRSQAARFVDPEELVVAAAATALPVPELPHADPAFAVLGGNSRVSRALVDLWHRWQSAAERPWEGPGTRAYLSYEIVRGIRSNRKGYDEARAEAARLIASWDEQARTAATLADRAHRCRLTAQIPEAPEATPQHGSRDFLDGLDTWTLGALLTWTVDADWGSGVLTLEVPDLVAERLLSPVSSLPCSPAAVAADLPEPDRSPQRRPGIVRPGVFDDTPVFDRRPVTLDHIRALRTLGPGADELYLVFSASGGAEVLPLDTIEQRLANGWLGVLIAGARDLPGSVLGLQELEQSPEPEAREARLPGRGQGVHDANFGEGLGLAEGTRRTLRQTYGTEDRDLNLRLLALARGAHDLRSLDAGRPGGLPVAVWHGLLTEDRLSLAPFRQPGSDRWRSGSGLPLGPLAAVQLYTTNASPLIEGKGHSPLCRHAHERAVVAGDDLLTVADLMARTDFDWCSKCGGYAMRRLSDTQLSYYRAAHQLHGMKGRLDGGSGIPDTEISTVIARLDELAAWHADDEAEWCGSDSWQWQDTIRELRRRVASSHAVTVLGEPAS
;
A
#
# COMPACT_ATOMS: atom_id res chain seq x y z
N MET A 1 -19.85 30.33 18.52
CA MET A 1 -19.62 29.44 19.69
C MET A 1 -19.34 28.06 19.13
N GLY A 2 -18.07 27.76 18.85
CA GLY A 2 -17.65 26.42 18.45
C GLY A 2 -17.84 25.46 19.63
N ILE A 3 -18.55 24.36 19.41
CA ILE A 3 -18.59 23.26 20.35
C ILE A 3 -17.27 22.53 20.18
N GLU A 4 -16.37 22.63 21.16
CA GLU A 4 -15.13 21.86 21.18
C GLU A 4 -15.47 20.38 21.43
N LEU A 5 -15.68 19.64 20.35
CA LEU A 5 -15.92 18.19 20.40
C LEU A 5 -14.70 17.46 20.98
N SER A 6 -14.91 16.69 22.05
CA SER A 6 -13.87 15.83 22.60
C SER A 6 -14.14 14.36 22.26
N LEU A 7 -13.10 13.52 22.32
CA LEU A 7 -13.26 12.06 22.18
C LEU A 7 -14.27 11.48 23.18
N ALA A 8 -14.42 12.10 24.36
CA ALA A 8 -15.37 11.67 25.38
C ALA A 8 -16.84 11.92 25.00
N ASP A 9 -17.11 12.79 24.03
CA ASP A 9 -18.45 13.11 23.56
C ASP A 9 -18.91 12.21 22.41
N VAL A 10 -18.02 11.36 21.88
CA VAL A 10 -18.29 10.45 20.77
C VAL A 10 -19.09 9.24 21.27
N PRO A 11 -20.23 8.90 20.64
CA PRO A 11 -20.94 7.65 20.92
C PRO A 11 -20.09 6.44 20.53
N LEU A 12 -19.69 5.64 21.52
CA LEU A 12 -18.86 4.45 21.30
C LEU A 12 -19.61 3.32 20.60
N GLY A 13 -20.95 3.34 20.67
CA GLY A 13 -21.82 2.38 20.00
C GLY A 13 -21.49 0.94 20.39
N PRO A 14 -21.27 0.03 19.43
CA PRO A 14 -21.01 -1.38 19.74
C PRO A 14 -19.66 -1.62 20.41
N PHE A 15 -18.74 -0.65 20.41
CA PHE A 15 -17.43 -0.77 21.05
C PHE A 15 -17.44 -0.40 22.53
N GLU A 16 -18.54 0.15 23.06
CA GLU A 16 -18.66 0.47 24.48
C GLU A 16 -18.45 -0.78 25.35
N GLY A 17 -17.65 -0.64 26.42
CA GLY A 17 -17.29 -1.75 27.31
C GLY A 17 -16.14 -2.64 26.82
N SER A 18 -15.62 -2.43 25.60
CA SER A 18 -14.44 -3.15 25.12
C SER A 18 -13.24 -2.89 26.04
N LEU A 19 -12.49 -3.93 26.40
CA LEU A 19 -11.33 -3.78 27.28
C LEU A 19 -10.17 -3.12 26.53
N VAL A 20 -9.61 -2.06 27.11
CA VAL A 20 -8.42 -1.37 26.59
C VAL A 20 -7.35 -1.32 27.67
N THR A 21 -6.12 -1.67 27.29
CA THR A 21 -4.96 -1.55 28.17
C THR A 21 -4.54 -0.10 28.31
N VAL A 22 -4.44 0.37 29.55
CA VAL A 22 -4.04 1.73 29.91
C VAL A 22 -2.88 1.74 30.88
N TYR A 23 -2.16 2.85 30.86
CA TYR A 23 -1.02 3.14 31.72
C TYR A 23 -1.31 4.36 32.58
N SER A 24 -0.96 4.31 33.86
CA SER A 24 -1.09 5.46 34.76
C SER A 24 0.03 5.52 35.78
N ALA A 25 0.25 6.71 36.36
CA ALA A 25 1.04 6.82 37.58
C ALA A 25 0.31 6.13 38.76
N LYS A 26 1.02 5.82 39.85
CA LYS A 26 0.47 5.13 41.03
C LYS A 26 -0.61 5.91 41.83
N SER A 27 -1.00 7.13 41.43
CA SER A 27 -1.98 7.93 42.18
C SER A 27 -3.43 7.66 41.75
N LYS A 28 -4.38 7.72 42.70
CA LYS A 28 -5.81 7.42 42.48
C LYS A 28 -6.53 8.37 41.51
N GLY A 29 -5.93 9.51 41.16
CA GLY A 29 -6.46 10.50 40.22
C GLY A 29 -5.54 10.77 39.03
N ALA A 30 -4.55 9.91 38.78
CA ALA A 30 -3.67 10.09 37.63
C ALA A 30 -4.47 10.03 36.32
N ASN A 31 -4.02 10.84 35.35
CA ASN A 31 -4.45 10.70 33.98
C ASN A 31 -4.08 9.32 33.44
N LEU A 32 -4.88 8.83 32.50
CA LEU A 32 -4.68 7.60 31.77
C LEU A 32 -3.91 7.88 30.49
N HIS A 33 -3.07 6.93 30.11
CA HIS A 33 -2.23 6.99 28.92
C HIS A 33 -2.39 5.68 28.14
N VAL A 34 -2.42 5.76 26.81
CA VAL A 34 -2.52 4.57 25.94
C VAL A 34 -1.15 3.98 25.58
N SER A 35 -0.07 4.69 25.89
CA SER A 35 1.30 4.22 25.69
C SER A 35 2.14 4.44 26.92
N ARG A 36 2.95 3.43 27.28
CA ARG A 36 3.95 3.52 28.35
C ARG A 36 5.05 4.54 28.03
N GLN A 37 5.26 4.85 26.75
CA GLN A 37 6.27 5.82 26.28
C GLN A 37 5.68 7.23 26.08
N CYS A 38 4.44 7.47 26.51
CA CYS A 38 3.82 8.78 26.38
C CYS A 38 4.67 9.83 27.14
N GLY A 39 5.15 10.88 26.47
CA GLY A 39 5.95 11.92 27.11
C GLY A 39 5.23 12.72 28.21
N GLN A 40 3.89 12.62 28.29
CA GLN A 40 3.08 13.16 29.38
C GLN A 40 3.09 12.27 30.64
N LEU A 41 3.47 10.99 30.50
CA LEU A 41 3.64 10.05 31.60
C LEU A 41 5.01 10.25 32.25
N ARG A 42 5.12 11.28 33.10
CA ARG A 42 6.38 11.71 33.74
C ARG A 42 6.73 10.87 34.98
N THR A 43 6.75 9.55 34.86
CA THR A 43 7.11 8.65 35.98
C THR A 43 7.71 7.33 35.49
N SER A 44 8.66 6.79 36.25
CA SER A 44 9.21 5.44 36.04
C SER A 44 8.31 4.33 36.62
N GLU A 45 7.45 4.67 37.59
CA GLU A 45 6.56 3.72 38.25
C GLU A 45 5.18 3.68 37.59
N VAL A 46 5.10 2.94 36.48
CA VAL A 46 3.89 2.83 35.66
C VAL A 46 3.04 1.63 36.11
N ARG A 47 1.75 1.88 36.37
CA ARG A 47 0.74 0.82 36.50
C ARG A 47 0.12 0.53 35.14
N THR A 48 -0.05 -0.76 34.84
CA THR A 48 -0.78 -1.25 33.67
C THR A 48 -2.09 -1.84 34.17
N ALA A 49 -3.21 -1.51 33.52
CA ALA A 49 -4.51 -2.06 33.83
C ALA A 49 -5.35 -2.16 32.56
N ASP A 50 -6.22 -3.17 32.48
CA ASP A 50 -7.25 -3.25 31.45
C ASP A 50 -8.54 -2.64 32.02
N VAL A 51 -9.09 -1.68 31.29
CA VAL A 51 -10.26 -0.90 31.71
C VAL A 51 -11.30 -0.93 30.59
N PRO A 52 -12.60 -1.07 30.90
CA PRO A 52 -13.65 -0.97 29.90
C PRO A 52 -13.65 0.43 29.24
N LEU A 53 -13.85 0.45 27.92
CA LEU A 53 -13.97 1.66 27.14
C LEU A 53 -15.33 2.33 27.42
N GLU A 54 -15.29 3.39 28.22
CA GLU A 54 -16.45 4.15 28.65
C GLU A 54 -16.13 5.65 28.68
N THR A 55 -17.15 6.51 28.62
CA THR A 55 -16.99 7.97 28.69
C THR A 55 -16.19 8.43 29.92
N ALA A 56 -16.36 7.77 31.08
CA ALA A 56 -15.63 8.11 32.30
C ALA A 56 -14.12 7.85 32.18
N MET A 57 -13.73 6.80 31.44
CA MET A 57 -12.34 6.49 31.14
C MET A 57 -11.75 7.53 30.17
N LEU A 58 -12.48 7.87 29.10
CA LEU A 58 -12.04 8.85 28.09
C LEU A 58 -11.77 10.23 28.70
N ARG A 59 -12.60 10.68 29.64
CA ARG A 59 -12.39 11.96 30.36
C ARG A 59 -11.12 12.02 31.20
N ARG A 60 -10.53 10.87 31.54
CA ARG A 60 -9.30 10.79 32.34
C ARG A 60 -8.04 10.70 31.50
N LEU A 61 -8.14 10.65 30.18
CA LEU A 61 -6.97 10.59 29.32
C LEU A 61 -6.15 11.88 29.38
N CYS A 62 -4.85 11.76 29.17
CA CYS A 62 -4.07 12.95 28.86
C CYS A 62 -4.42 13.46 27.44
N SER A 63 -4.34 14.77 27.24
CA SER A 63 -4.71 15.43 25.97
C SER A 63 -3.98 14.85 24.76
N ARG A 64 -2.68 14.50 24.90
CA ARG A 64 -1.91 13.88 23.81
C ARG A 64 -2.41 12.47 23.45
N CYS A 65 -2.83 11.67 24.42
CA CYS A 65 -3.38 10.33 24.15
C CYS A 65 -4.83 10.40 23.64
N ALA A 66 -5.60 11.39 24.08
CA ALA A 66 -6.94 11.65 23.54
C ALA A 66 -6.89 12.09 22.08
N ALA A 67 -5.94 12.97 21.72
CA ALA A 67 -5.79 13.48 20.36
C ALA A 67 -5.01 12.54 19.43
N TRP A 68 -3.87 12.00 19.86
CA TRP A 68 -2.93 11.27 18.98
C TRP A 68 -2.58 9.88 19.49
N GLY A 69 -3.34 9.37 20.46
CA GLY A 69 -3.16 8.00 20.92
C GLY A 69 -3.43 7.03 19.79
N VAL A 70 -2.58 6.01 19.64
CA VAL A 70 -2.96 4.79 18.92
C VAL A 70 -3.58 3.86 19.94
N TRP A 71 -4.87 3.60 19.78
CA TRP A 71 -5.66 2.83 20.73
C TRP A 71 -5.87 1.42 20.22
N GLY A 72 -5.77 0.45 21.12
CA GLY A 72 -5.95 -0.94 20.76
C GLY A 72 -4.86 -1.44 19.81
N ARG A 73 -5.04 -2.65 19.30
CA ARG A 73 -4.10 -3.26 18.37
C ARG A 73 -4.39 -2.77 16.94
N PRO A 74 -3.37 -2.32 16.18
CA PRO A 74 -3.54 -1.93 14.78
C PRO A 74 -4.11 -3.09 13.96
N GLY A 75 -5.15 -2.87 13.16
CA GLY A 75 -5.80 -3.95 12.37
C GLY A 75 -7.05 -4.56 13.01
N THR A 76 -7.36 -4.21 14.27
CA THR A 76 -8.62 -4.58 14.93
C THR A 76 -9.75 -3.60 14.60
N GLY A 77 -11.01 -4.03 14.72
CA GLY A 77 -12.17 -3.16 14.49
C GLY A 77 -12.18 -1.95 15.44
N LEU A 78 -11.84 -2.19 16.72
CA LEU A 78 -11.66 -1.12 17.71
C LEU A 78 -10.51 -0.18 17.35
N GLY A 79 -9.37 -0.72 16.91
CA GLY A 79 -8.22 0.07 16.48
C GLY A 79 -8.53 0.94 15.27
N MET A 80 -9.25 0.41 14.28
CA MET A 80 -9.74 1.18 13.12
C MET A 80 -10.71 2.27 13.54
N PHE A 81 -11.67 1.97 14.43
CA PHE A 81 -12.61 2.95 14.95
C PHE A 81 -11.91 4.11 15.64
N LEU A 82 -11.02 3.83 16.59
CA LEU A 82 -10.33 4.86 17.35
C LEU A 82 -9.30 5.61 16.52
N GLY A 83 -8.63 4.93 15.58
CA GLY A 83 -7.75 5.56 14.59
C GLY A 83 -8.51 6.51 13.65
N ALA A 84 -9.72 6.13 13.22
CA ALA A 84 -10.56 6.96 12.38
C ALA A 84 -11.14 8.18 13.10
N LEU A 85 -11.28 8.13 14.43
CA LEU A 85 -11.74 9.27 15.25
C LEU A 85 -10.62 10.26 15.60
N GLY A 86 -9.45 9.77 15.97
CA GLY A 86 -8.34 10.57 16.49
C GLY A 86 -7.47 11.24 15.41
N GLY A 87 -6.49 12.02 15.86
CA GLY A 87 -5.50 12.70 15.03
C GLY A 87 -6.13 13.69 14.06
N THR A 88 -5.87 13.49 12.77
CA THR A 88 -6.50 14.21 11.66
C THR A 88 -7.78 13.54 11.15
N GLY A 89 -8.32 12.57 11.90
CA GLY A 89 -9.55 11.82 11.63
C GLY A 89 -10.84 12.61 11.91
N LEU A 90 -11.94 11.91 12.13
CA LEU A 90 -13.30 12.46 12.17
C LEU A 90 -13.46 13.67 13.10
N LEU A 91 -12.90 13.64 14.31
CA LEU A 91 -13.03 14.75 15.27
C LEU A 91 -12.40 16.03 14.72
N TYR A 92 -11.17 15.92 14.20
CA TYR A 92 -10.49 17.05 13.56
C TYR A 92 -11.28 17.52 12.34
N GLN A 93 -11.71 16.61 11.47
CA GLN A 93 -12.46 16.98 10.27
C GLN A 93 -13.79 17.69 10.60
N LEU A 94 -14.51 17.29 11.65
CA LEU A 94 -15.75 17.94 12.07
C LEU A 94 -15.53 19.34 12.68
N GLN A 95 -14.33 19.62 13.19
CA GLN A 95 -13.97 20.90 13.80
C GLN A 95 -13.28 21.87 12.84
N SER A 96 -12.54 21.36 11.84
CA SER A 96 -11.90 22.19 10.82
C SER A 96 -12.95 22.79 9.87
N TYR A 97 -12.68 23.95 9.27
CA TYR A 97 -13.53 24.56 8.24
C TYR A 97 -15.02 24.63 8.66
N VAL A 98 -15.29 25.12 9.87
CA VAL A 98 -16.66 25.39 10.36
C VAL A 98 -16.97 26.88 10.41
N GLU A 99 -15.93 27.71 10.56
CA GLU A 99 -15.96 29.16 10.50
C GLU A 99 -14.59 29.69 10.02
N PRO A 100 -14.47 30.97 9.63
CA PRO A 100 -13.18 31.56 9.27
C PRO A 100 -12.24 31.64 10.47
N ASP A 101 -11.03 31.09 10.33
CA ASP A 101 -9.96 31.18 11.33
C ASP A 101 -9.61 32.65 11.59
N GLU A 102 -9.19 32.98 12.82
CA GLU A 102 -8.98 34.38 13.24
C GLU A 102 -7.97 35.15 12.37
N ASP A 103 -6.99 34.44 11.82
CA ASP A 103 -5.93 34.99 10.96
C ASP A 103 -6.29 34.96 9.46
N GLU A 104 -7.38 34.28 9.08
CA GLU A 104 -7.82 34.05 7.68
C GLU A 104 -9.25 34.57 7.47
N ARG A 105 -9.63 35.65 8.18
CA ARG A 105 -10.97 36.25 8.08
C ARG A 105 -11.03 37.27 6.94
N TRP A 106 -11.71 36.92 5.86
CA TRP A 106 -12.26 37.89 4.92
C TRP A 106 -13.79 37.97 5.04
N THR A 107 -14.31 39.13 4.70
CA THR A 107 -15.75 39.42 4.64
C THR A 107 -16.28 39.16 3.24
N ASP A 108 -17.59 38.91 3.12
CA ASP A 108 -18.26 38.81 1.81
C ASP A 108 -18.17 40.13 1.01
N ARG A 109 -17.97 41.27 1.71
CA ARG A 109 -17.72 42.57 1.07
C ARG A 109 -16.35 42.59 0.40
N GLU A 110 -15.29 42.20 1.09
CA GLU A 110 -13.93 42.15 0.52
C GLU A 110 -13.85 41.18 -0.67
N ALA A 111 -14.47 39.99 -0.56
CA ALA A 111 -14.54 39.06 -1.68
C ALA A 111 -15.28 39.65 -2.90
N ARG A 112 -16.32 40.45 -2.68
CA ARG A 112 -17.05 41.14 -3.76
C ARG A 112 -16.21 42.25 -4.40
N GLU A 113 -15.58 43.09 -3.59
CA GLU A 113 -14.74 44.20 -4.04
C GLU A 113 -13.55 43.67 -4.86
N ALA A 114 -12.87 42.62 -4.38
CA ALA A 114 -11.79 41.97 -5.10
C ALA A 114 -12.27 41.34 -6.43
N ALA A 115 -13.42 40.65 -6.43
CA ALA A 115 -13.97 40.07 -7.66
C ALA A 115 -14.44 41.12 -8.67
N GLU A 116 -14.86 42.30 -8.22
CA GLU A 116 -15.20 43.43 -9.09
C GLU A 116 -13.94 44.05 -9.69
N LEU A 117 -12.92 44.31 -8.86
CA LEU A 117 -11.60 44.82 -9.29
C LEU A 117 -10.99 43.97 -10.41
N LEU A 118 -10.93 42.65 -10.21
CA LEU A 118 -10.39 41.71 -11.19
C LEU A 118 -11.19 41.60 -12.50
N ARG A 119 -12.46 42.04 -12.50
CA ARG A 119 -13.30 42.11 -13.71
C ARG A 119 -13.13 43.43 -14.44
N THR A 120 -13.07 44.56 -13.72
CA THR A 120 -13.02 45.90 -14.33
C THR A 120 -11.62 46.31 -14.80
N GLU A 121 -10.55 45.79 -14.21
CA GLU A 121 -9.15 46.15 -14.56
C GLU A 121 -8.51 45.21 -15.59
N GLN A 122 -9.30 44.48 -16.40
CA GLN A 122 -8.77 43.65 -17.49
C GLN A 122 -8.32 44.46 -18.72
N ASP A 123 -8.68 45.75 -18.80
CA ASP A 123 -8.54 46.61 -19.99
C ASP A 123 -7.41 47.66 -19.90
N VAL A 124 -6.57 47.64 -18.85
CA VAL A 124 -5.51 48.65 -18.65
C VAL A 124 -4.13 48.11 -19.08
N ASP A 125 -3.41 48.89 -19.90
CA ASP A 125 -2.08 48.54 -20.44
C ASP A 125 -1.04 48.50 -19.30
N PRO A 126 -0.26 47.42 -19.12
CA PRO A 126 0.73 47.29 -18.04
C PRO A 126 1.82 48.38 -18.00
N ASP A 127 1.97 49.17 -19.07
CA ASP A 127 2.96 50.24 -19.20
C ASP A 127 2.45 51.62 -18.72
N ASP A 128 1.19 51.77 -18.29
CA ASP A 128 0.57 53.08 -17.99
C ASP A 128 0.46 53.44 -16.48
N ASP A 129 1.02 52.64 -15.56
CA ASP A 129 0.82 52.79 -14.11
C ASP A 129 2.10 53.20 -13.33
N GLU A 130 2.67 54.38 -13.63
CA GLU A 130 3.67 55.05 -12.77
C GLU A 130 3.14 56.29 -12.01
N GLU A 131 1.83 56.55 -12.00
CA GLU A 131 1.27 57.60 -11.14
C GLU A 131 0.93 57.06 -9.73
N GLU A 132 1.93 57.06 -8.85
CA GLU A 132 1.75 56.96 -7.40
C GLU A 132 0.81 58.08 -6.92
N ALA A 133 -0.43 57.75 -6.57
CA ALA A 133 -1.26 58.65 -5.77
C ALA A 133 -0.70 58.68 -4.34
N GLU A 134 -0.26 59.87 -3.89
CA GLU A 134 0.28 60.10 -2.54
C GLU A 134 -0.57 59.40 -1.45
N GLY A 135 -0.04 58.30 -0.90
CA GLY A 135 -0.59 57.61 0.29
C GLY A 135 -1.63 56.50 0.04
N GLY A 136 -1.85 56.05 -1.20
CA GLY A 136 -2.70 54.91 -1.53
C GLY A 136 -1.93 53.63 -1.89
N ILE A 137 -2.55 52.46 -1.71
CA ILE A 137 -2.07 51.18 -2.26
C ILE A 137 -2.00 51.33 -3.79
N SER A 138 -0.89 50.95 -4.40
CA SER A 138 -0.77 51.05 -5.87
C SER A 138 -1.80 50.16 -6.56
N ARG A 139 -2.31 50.52 -7.75
CA ARG A 139 -3.29 49.67 -8.49
C ARG A 139 -2.80 48.24 -8.67
N ARG A 140 -1.51 48.08 -8.96
CA ARG A 140 -0.85 46.78 -9.05
C ARG A 140 -0.94 45.98 -7.75
N GLU A 141 -0.64 46.61 -6.61
CA GLU A 141 -0.69 45.96 -5.30
C GLU A 141 -2.14 45.57 -4.93
N ALA A 142 -3.12 46.42 -5.22
CA ALA A 142 -4.54 46.09 -5.02
C ALA A 142 -5.00 44.90 -5.87
N ARG A 143 -4.48 44.77 -7.11
CA ARG A 143 -4.75 43.61 -7.97
C ARG A 143 -4.06 42.35 -7.44
N GLU A 144 -2.80 42.43 -7.03
CA GLU A 144 -2.05 41.31 -6.43
C GLU A 144 -2.78 40.79 -5.17
N ASP A 145 -3.25 41.69 -4.29
CA ASP A 145 -4.06 41.36 -3.11
C ASP A 145 -5.38 40.66 -3.48
N ALA A 146 -6.07 41.14 -4.53
CA ALA A 146 -7.31 40.53 -5.01
C ALA A 146 -7.08 39.12 -5.62
N GLU A 147 -5.96 38.92 -6.32
CA GLU A 147 -5.56 37.61 -6.85
C GLU A 147 -5.18 36.64 -5.72
N GLU A 148 -4.49 37.11 -4.69
CA GLU A 148 -4.17 36.35 -3.48
C GLU A 148 -5.45 35.93 -2.75
N LEU A 149 -6.39 36.87 -2.53
CA LEU A 149 -7.67 36.59 -1.90
C LEU A 149 -8.49 35.56 -2.69
N ARG A 150 -8.52 35.65 -4.03
CA ARG A 150 -9.12 34.61 -4.89
C ARG A 150 -8.45 33.25 -4.64
N GLY A 151 -7.12 33.20 -4.59
CA GLY A 151 -6.35 31.99 -4.32
C GLY A 151 -6.70 31.35 -2.95
N LEU A 152 -6.77 32.18 -1.91
CA LEU A 152 -7.15 31.77 -0.55
C LEU A 152 -8.57 31.20 -0.50
N ILE A 153 -9.56 31.92 -1.05
CA ILE A 153 -10.95 31.45 -1.07
C ILE A 153 -11.09 30.09 -1.77
N PHE A 154 -10.43 29.90 -2.92
CA PHE A 154 -10.43 28.63 -3.63
C PHE A 154 -9.72 27.51 -2.85
N ALA A 155 -8.62 27.82 -2.16
CA ALA A 155 -7.93 26.86 -1.29
C ALA A 155 -8.82 26.42 -0.12
N HIS A 156 -9.51 27.36 0.52
CA HIS A 156 -10.43 27.06 1.62
C HIS A 156 -11.66 26.28 1.16
N TRP A 157 -12.25 26.61 0.02
CA TRP A 157 -13.37 25.85 -0.53
C TRP A 157 -12.98 24.39 -0.80
N ARG A 158 -11.82 24.15 -1.44
CA ARG A 158 -11.27 22.80 -1.66
C ARG A 158 -10.96 22.08 -0.34
N GLY A 159 -10.34 22.78 0.61
CA GLY A 159 -10.04 22.27 1.95
C GLY A 159 -11.31 21.85 2.71
N ALA A 160 -12.33 22.69 2.69
CA ALA A 160 -13.63 22.42 3.31
C ALA A 160 -14.35 21.23 2.64
N GLY A 161 -14.34 21.15 1.31
CA GLY A 161 -14.92 20.03 0.56
C GLY A 161 -14.22 18.71 0.87
N ARG A 162 -12.88 18.69 0.86
CA ARG A 162 -12.05 17.54 1.26
C ARG A 162 -12.34 17.11 2.70
N SER A 163 -12.46 18.09 3.60
CA SER A 163 -12.74 17.83 5.01
C SER A 163 -14.14 17.22 5.22
N LEU A 164 -15.14 17.72 4.49
CA LEU A 164 -16.51 17.16 4.50
C LEU A 164 -16.55 15.74 3.93
N HIS A 165 -15.89 15.51 2.79
CA HIS A 165 -15.75 14.19 2.17
C HIS A 165 -15.13 13.19 3.14
N ARG A 166 -13.98 13.51 3.74
CA ARG A 166 -13.31 12.63 4.72
C ARG A 166 -14.20 12.31 5.93
N ALA A 167 -14.91 13.30 6.45
CA ALA A 167 -15.83 13.09 7.56
C ALA A 167 -16.97 12.11 7.18
N GLN A 168 -17.61 12.32 6.03
CA GLN A 168 -18.71 11.47 5.56
C GLN A 168 -18.23 10.07 5.17
N ALA A 169 -17.06 9.94 4.53
CA ALA A 169 -16.44 8.66 4.20
C ALA A 169 -16.15 7.80 5.45
N VAL A 170 -15.78 8.42 6.57
CA VAL A 170 -15.62 7.71 7.85
C VAL A 170 -16.98 7.27 8.43
N LEU A 171 -17.99 8.15 8.41
CA LEU A 171 -19.32 7.86 8.98
C LEU A 171 -20.03 6.67 8.30
N VAL A 172 -19.79 6.51 7.00
CA VAL A 172 -20.22 5.37 6.17
C VAL A 172 -19.82 4.01 6.79
N HIS A 173 -18.68 3.94 7.50
CA HIS A 173 -18.23 2.72 8.20
C HIS A 173 -18.76 2.59 9.64
N PHE A 174 -19.24 3.68 10.23
CA PHE A 174 -19.69 3.78 11.63
C PHE A 174 -21.08 4.45 11.74
N PRO A 175 -22.17 3.81 11.26
CA PRO A 175 -23.47 4.49 11.10
C PRO A 175 -24.11 5.01 12.39
N TRP A 176 -23.74 4.47 13.56
CA TRP A 176 -24.25 4.97 14.84
C TRP A 176 -23.75 6.37 15.19
N LEU A 177 -22.73 6.87 14.49
CA LEU A 177 -22.20 8.23 14.64
C LEU A 177 -22.97 9.27 13.82
N GLU A 178 -23.82 8.86 12.86
CA GLU A 178 -24.48 9.77 11.91
C GLU A 178 -25.27 10.86 12.61
N GLU A 179 -26.17 10.50 13.52
CA GLU A 179 -27.01 11.47 14.24
C GLU A 179 -26.21 12.38 15.18
N TRP A 180 -25.08 11.90 15.72
CA TRP A 180 -24.18 12.71 16.54
C TRP A 180 -23.38 13.71 15.71
N ALA A 181 -22.90 13.32 14.53
CA ALA A 181 -22.10 14.19 13.65
C ALA A 181 -22.95 15.18 12.85
N LYS A 182 -24.23 14.89 12.63
CA LYS A 182 -25.17 15.66 11.80
C LYS A 182 -25.23 17.17 12.11
N PRO A 183 -25.25 17.64 13.37
CA PRO A 183 -25.22 19.07 13.66
C PRO A 183 -23.95 19.74 13.12
N SER A 184 -22.77 19.14 13.35
CA SER A 184 -21.49 19.66 12.87
C SER A 184 -21.37 19.60 11.35
N LEU A 185 -21.82 18.51 10.73
CA LEU A 185 -21.90 18.40 9.27
C LEU A 185 -22.80 19.46 8.65
N THR A 186 -23.92 19.79 9.31
CA THR A 186 -24.83 20.84 8.83
C THR A 186 -24.16 22.21 8.85
N VAL A 187 -23.41 22.54 9.92
CA VAL A 187 -22.64 23.79 10.00
C VAL A 187 -21.57 23.83 8.92
N LYS A 188 -20.79 22.76 8.78
CA LYS A 188 -19.74 22.65 7.75
C LYS A 188 -20.30 22.76 6.32
N THR A 189 -21.42 22.11 6.03
CA THR A 189 -22.07 22.17 4.71
C THR A 189 -22.52 23.60 4.39
N ARG A 190 -23.08 24.32 5.37
CA ARG A 190 -23.44 25.74 5.20
C ARG A 190 -22.21 26.63 4.98
N TYR A 191 -21.12 26.36 5.68
CA TYR A 191 -19.87 27.10 5.51
C TYR A 191 -19.24 26.83 4.13
N LEU A 192 -19.20 25.56 3.70
CA LEU A 192 -18.77 25.17 2.36
C LEU A 192 -19.59 25.86 1.27
N GLU A 193 -20.91 25.98 1.45
CA GLU A 193 -21.79 26.69 0.52
C GLU A 193 -21.54 28.21 0.51
N THR A 194 -21.19 28.78 1.66
CA THR A 194 -20.73 30.18 1.75
C THR A 194 -19.46 30.38 0.95
N LEU A 195 -18.46 29.50 1.14
CA LEU A 195 -17.20 29.53 0.38
C LEU A 195 -17.43 29.32 -1.11
N ARG A 196 -18.32 28.39 -1.50
CA ARG A 196 -18.71 28.16 -2.90
C ARG A 196 -19.29 29.44 -3.51
N SER A 197 -20.20 30.09 -2.80
CA SER A 197 -20.83 31.33 -3.24
C SER A 197 -19.83 32.48 -3.38
N GLN A 198 -18.85 32.58 -2.47
CA GLN A 198 -17.77 33.57 -2.56
C GLN A 198 -16.83 33.27 -3.72
N ALA A 199 -16.38 32.03 -3.88
CA ALA A 199 -15.51 31.59 -4.96
C ALA A 199 -16.17 31.80 -6.34
N ALA A 200 -17.47 31.50 -6.45
CA ALA A 200 -18.24 31.71 -7.68
C ALA A 200 -18.29 33.18 -8.13
N ARG A 201 -18.04 34.17 -7.24
CA ARG A 201 -17.97 35.59 -7.65
C ARG A 201 -16.77 35.89 -8.55
N PHE A 202 -15.70 35.12 -8.42
CA PHE A 202 -14.48 35.25 -9.23
C PHE A 202 -14.56 34.48 -10.55
N VAL A 203 -15.69 33.81 -10.80
CA VAL A 203 -15.92 32.99 -11.98
C VAL A 203 -17.02 33.65 -12.79
N ASP A 204 -16.74 33.98 -14.05
CA ASP A 204 -17.76 34.45 -14.97
C ASP A 204 -18.37 33.24 -15.70
N PRO A 205 -19.67 32.93 -15.48
CA PRO A 205 -20.34 31.83 -16.17
C PRO A 205 -20.33 31.97 -17.69
N GLU A 206 -20.41 33.19 -18.22
CA GLU A 206 -20.43 33.43 -19.67
C GLU A 206 -19.06 33.09 -20.26
N GLU A 207 -17.97 33.54 -19.62
CA GLU A 207 -16.60 33.21 -20.05
C GLU A 207 -16.30 31.70 -19.94
N LEU A 208 -16.90 30.98 -18.99
CA LEU A 208 -16.79 29.51 -18.95
C LEU A 208 -17.40 28.84 -20.19
N VAL A 209 -18.53 29.35 -20.68
CA VAL A 209 -19.17 28.86 -21.91
C VAL A 209 -18.34 29.27 -23.15
N VAL A 210 -17.78 30.49 -23.17
CA VAL A 210 -16.85 30.93 -24.22
C VAL A 210 -15.60 30.05 -24.26
N ALA A 211 -15.03 29.71 -23.12
CA ALA A 211 -13.89 28.79 -23.02
C ALA A 211 -14.24 27.38 -23.53
N ALA A 212 -15.45 26.88 -23.23
CA ALA A 212 -15.93 25.61 -23.79
C ALA A 212 -16.07 25.68 -25.32
N ALA A 213 -16.64 26.78 -25.84
CA ALA A 213 -16.77 27.03 -27.27
C ALA A 213 -15.40 27.11 -27.97
N ALA A 214 -14.41 27.79 -27.38
CA ALA A 214 -13.07 27.93 -27.92
C ALA A 214 -12.36 26.57 -28.07
N THR A 215 -12.54 25.64 -27.13
CA THR A 215 -12.03 24.26 -27.24
C THR A 215 -12.74 23.47 -28.35
N ALA A 216 -14.02 23.73 -28.58
CA ALA A 216 -14.80 23.06 -29.62
C ALA A 216 -14.56 23.61 -31.05
N LEU A 217 -13.96 24.80 -31.18
CA LEU A 217 -13.71 25.40 -32.49
C LEU A 217 -12.72 24.56 -33.32
N PRO A 218 -13.05 24.25 -34.59
CA PRO A 218 -12.10 23.65 -35.50
C PRO A 218 -10.97 24.62 -35.83
N VAL A 219 -9.82 24.10 -36.21
CA VAL A 219 -8.70 24.93 -36.70
C VAL A 219 -9.18 25.75 -37.90
N PRO A 220 -9.11 27.10 -37.85
CA PRO A 220 -9.61 27.95 -38.91
C PRO A 220 -8.69 27.92 -40.14
N GLU A 221 -9.19 28.40 -41.28
CA GLU A 221 -8.33 28.63 -42.44
C GLU A 221 -7.35 29.77 -42.15
N LEU A 222 -6.06 29.43 -42.03
CA LEU A 222 -5.02 30.36 -41.63
C LEU A 222 -4.45 31.13 -42.84
N PRO A 223 -4.27 32.46 -42.76
CA PRO A 223 -3.89 33.31 -43.88
C PRO A 223 -2.37 33.26 -44.18
N HIS A 224 -1.88 32.11 -44.63
CA HIS A 224 -0.46 31.87 -44.86
C HIS A 224 0.18 32.71 -45.99
N ALA A 225 -0.65 33.31 -46.84
CA ALA A 225 -0.24 34.16 -47.96
C ALA A 225 -0.36 35.66 -47.67
N ASP A 226 -0.73 36.04 -46.44
CA ASP A 226 -0.88 37.45 -46.07
C ASP A 226 0.49 38.16 -46.08
N PRO A 227 0.65 39.26 -46.82
CA PRO A 227 1.90 40.03 -46.86
C PRO A 227 2.34 40.54 -45.48
N ALA A 228 1.44 40.72 -44.52
CA ALA A 228 1.77 41.15 -43.16
C ALA A 228 2.72 40.17 -42.44
N PHE A 229 2.64 38.87 -42.75
CA PHE A 229 3.49 37.84 -42.13
C PHE A 229 4.81 37.57 -42.87
N ALA A 230 5.12 38.31 -43.95
CA ALA A 230 6.33 38.11 -44.75
C ALA A 230 7.63 38.26 -43.93
N VAL A 231 7.60 39.00 -42.82
CA VAL A 231 8.73 39.19 -41.90
C VAL A 231 9.21 37.89 -41.24
N LEU A 232 8.32 36.89 -41.13
CA LEU A 232 8.58 35.57 -40.52
C LEU A 232 9.39 34.65 -41.46
N GLY A 233 9.48 34.97 -42.75
CA GLY A 233 10.20 34.22 -43.77
C GLY A 233 9.28 33.47 -44.74
N GLY A 234 9.67 32.27 -45.16
CA GLY A 234 8.92 31.49 -46.15
C GLY A 234 7.58 30.93 -45.62
N ASN A 235 6.67 30.59 -46.54
CA ASN A 235 5.29 30.15 -46.25
C ASN A 235 5.20 28.99 -45.23
N SER A 236 6.19 28.08 -45.20
CA SER A 236 6.22 26.98 -44.22
C SER A 236 6.49 27.45 -42.78
N ARG A 237 7.25 28.55 -42.60
CA ARG A 237 7.47 29.16 -41.28
C ARG A 237 6.26 29.97 -40.83
N VAL A 238 5.65 30.71 -41.76
CA VAL A 238 4.39 31.44 -41.51
C VAL A 238 3.29 30.47 -41.09
N SER A 239 3.15 29.36 -41.82
CA SER A 239 2.15 28.34 -41.50
C SER A 239 2.33 27.73 -40.12
N ARG A 240 3.56 27.33 -39.77
CA ARG A 240 3.85 26.82 -38.42
C ARG A 240 3.58 27.86 -37.32
N ALA A 241 4.03 29.10 -37.52
CA ALA A 241 3.83 30.16 -36.54
C ALA A 241 2.35 30.47 -36.30
N LEU A 242 1.51 30.45 -37.35
CA LEU A 242 0.07 30.67 -37.22
C LEU A 242 -0.66 29.49 -36.57
N VAL A 243 -0.24 28.24 -36.86
CA VAL A 243 -0.76 27.04 -36.18
C VAL A 243 -0.39 27.06 -34.69
N ASP A 244 0.87 27.38 -34.38
CA ASP A 244 1.34 27.51 -33.00
C ASP A 244 0.61 28.65 -32.26
N LEU A 245 0.34 29.77 -32.94
CA LEU A 245 -0.44 30.88 -32.38
C LEU A 245 -1.88 30.46 -32.09
N TRP A 246 -2.54 29.75 -33.02
CA TRP A 246 -3.89 29.21 -32.82
C TRP A 246 -3.95 28.28 -31.60
N HIS A 247 -3.04 27.31 -31.50
CA HIS A 247 -3.02 26.39 -30.36
C HIS A 247 -2.75 27.09 -29.04
N ARG A 248 -1.85 28.08 -29.02
CA ARG A 248 -1.59 28.89 -27.81
C ARG A 248 -2.80 29.73 -27.43
N TRP A 249 -3.47 30.34 -28.40
CA TRP A 249 -4.71 31.06 -28.16
C TRP A 249 -5.78 30.13 -27.60
N GLN A 250 -5.98 28.95 -28.19
CA GLN A 250 -6.96 27.97 -27.74
C GLN A 250 -6.65 27.50 -26.31
N SER A 251 -5.40 27.14 -26.00
CA SER A 251 -4.98 26.75 -24.64
C SER A 251 -5.04 27.90 -23.63
N ALA A 252 -4.92 29.16 -24.05
CA ALA A 252 -5.10 30.32 -23.18
C ALA A 252 -6.59 30.60 -22.94
N ALA A 253 -7.42 30.53 -23.99
CA ALA A 253 -8.88 30.64 -23.91
C ALA A 253 -9.50 29.54 -23.03
N GLU A 254 -8.82 28.40 -22.88
CA GLU A 254 -9.21 27.32 -21.97
C GLU A 254 -9.10 27.67 -20.48
N ARG A 255 -8.41 28.74 -20.10
CA ARG A 255 -8.17 29.16 -18.71
C ARG A 255 -9.07 30.35 -18.35
N PRO A 256 -10.22 30.13 -17.69
CA PRO A 256 -11.28 31.14 -17.58
C PRO A 256 -11.00 32.26 -16.56
N TRP A 257 -9.90 32.17 -15.82
CA TRP A 257 -9.52 33.21 -14.84
C TRP A 257 -8.89 34.44 -15.50
N GLU A 258 -8.55 34.32 -16.78
CA GLU A 258 -7.91 35.32 -17.61
C GLU A 258 -8.92 35.71 -18.70
N GLY A 259 -9.50 36.91 -18.62
CA GLY A 259 -10.49 37.35 -19.61
C GLY A 259 -9.88 37.61 -21.00
N PRO A 260 -10.70 38.04 -21.99
CA PRO A 260 -10.24 38.26 -23.36
C PRO A 260 -9.05 39.22 -23.50
N GLY A 261 -8.96 40.25 -22.65
CA GLY A 261 -7.90 41.26 -22.69
C GLY A 261 -6.49 40.72 -22.45
N THR A 262 -6.33 39.69 -21.62
CA THR A 262 -5.01 39.10 -21.31
C THR A 262 -4.42 38.32 -22.48
N ARG A 263 -5.26 37.90 -23.44
CA ARG A 263 -4.85 37.12 -24.62
C ARG A 263 -4.29 38.00 -25.74
N ALA A 264 -4.49 39.32 -25.68
CA ALA A 264 -3.93 40.27 -26.64
C ALA A 264 -2.39 40.23 -26.69
N TYR A 265 -1.75 39.90 -25.56
CA TYR A 265 -0.29 39.72 -25.47
C TYR A 265 0.22 38.59 -26.37
N LEU A 266 -0.60 37.57 -26.70
CA LEU A 266 -0.20 36.47 -27.59
C LEU A 266 0.19 36.97 -28.99
N SER A 267 -0.26 38.15 -29.41
CA SER A 267 0.20 38.82 -30.63
C SER A 267 1.72 39.05 -30.64
N TYR A 268 2.36 39.20 -29.47
CA TYR A 268 3.81 39.33 -29.34
C TYR A 268 4.55 38.01 -29.63
N GLU A 269 3.93 36.86 -29.37
CA GLU A 269 4.57 35.54 -29.57
C GLU A 269 4.88 35.28 -31.05
N ILE A 270 4.09 35.82 -31.99
CA ILE A 270 4.37 35.63 -33.42
C ILE A 270 5.64 36.35 -33.89
N VAL A 271 5.98 37.46 -33.23
CA VAL A 271 7.17 38.27 -33.53
C VAL A 271 8.30 38.02 -32.53
N ARG A 272 8.16 37.02 -31.65
CA ARG A 272 9.17 36.66 -30.66
C ARG A 272 10.48 36.26 -31.34
N GLY A 273 11.55 36.98 -31.01
CA GLY A 273 12.88 36.81 -31.63
C GLY A 273 13.12 37.69 -32.87
N ILE A 274 12.15 38.51 -33.28
CA ILE A 274 12.31 39.56 -34.28
C ILE A 274 12.53 40.89 -33.56
N ARG A 275 13.53 41.66 -33.98
CA ARG A 275 13.78 43.00 -33.41
C ARG A 275 12.65 43.95 -33.80
N SER A 276 12.16 44.74 -32.85
CA SER A 276 11.07 45.72 -33.07
C SER A 276 11.37 46.73 -34.17
N ASN A 277 12.64 47.04 -34.42
CA ASN A 277 13.06 47.95 -35.50
C ASN A 277 13.07 47.34 -36.91
N ARG A 278 12.72 46.05 -37.07
CA ARG A 278 12.70 45.38 -38.37
C ARG A 278 11.42 45.73 -39.12
N LYS A 279 11.55 46.12 -40.39
CA LYS A 279 10.41 46.39 -41.28
C LYS A 279 9.46 45.17 -41.32
N GLY A 280 8.18 45.42 -41.06
CA GLY A 280 7.11 44.40 -40.99
C GLY A 280 6.85 43.82 -39.60
N TYR A 281 7.60 44.23 -38.56
CA TYR A 281 7.36 43.80 -37.17
C TYR A 281 5.97 44.25 -36.66
N ASP A 282 5.68 45.56 -36.74
CA ASP A 282 4.40 46.10 -36.26
C ASP A 282 3.22 45.62 -37.10
N GLU A 283 3.43 45.46 -38.42
CA GLU A 283 2.42 44.93 -39.35
C GLU A 283 2.04 43.48 -38.99
N ALA A 284 3.02 42.61 -38.73
CA ALA A 284 2.77 41.23 -38.33
C ALA A 284 2.10 41.12 -36.95
N ARG A 285 2.50 41.96 -35.98
CA ARG A 285 1.90 41.98 -34.64
C ARG A 285 0.45 42.47 -34.69
N ALA A 286 0.18 43.55 -35.43
CA ALA A 286 -1.17 44.09 -35.58
C ALA A 286 -2.11 43.09 -36.27
N GLU A 287 -1.64 42.39 -37.30
CA GLU A 287 -2.46 41.39 -37.98
C GLU A 287 -2.70 40.14 -37.11
N ALA A 288 -1.71 39.70 -36.33
CA ALA A 288 -1.91 38.64 -35.34
C ALA A 288 -2.93 39.04 -34.26
N ALA A 289 -2.92 40.30 -33.82
CA ALA A 289 -3.94 40.81 -32.89
C ALA A 289 -5.34 40.81 -33.51
N ARG A 290 -5.49 41.16 -34.80
CA ARG A 290 -6.78 41.04 -35.52
C ARG A 290 -7.27 39.60 -35.60
N LEU A 291 -6.37 38.65 -35.86
CA LEU A 291 -6.72 37.22 -35.90
C LEU A 291 -7.22 36.74 -34.54
N ILE A 292 -6.49 37.04 -33.46
CA ILE A 292 -6.89 36.70 -32.08
C ILE A 292 -8.28 37.27 -31.76
N ALA A 293 -8.51 38.56 -32.04
CA ALA A 293 -9.81 39.20 -31.82
C ALA A 293 -10.94 38.53 -32.64
N SER A 294 -10.65 38.10 -33.87
CA SER A 294 -11.61 37.39 -34.71
C SER A 294 -11.98 36.01 -34.16
N TRP A 295 -11.02 35.32 -33.52
CA TRP A 295 -11.25 34.02 -32.91
C TRP A 295 -12.04 34.14 -31.60
N ASP A 296 -11.75 35.17 -30.80
CA ASP A 296 -12.55 35.50 -29.61
C ASP A 296 -14.01 35.79 -29.97
N GLU A 297 -14.25 36.54 -31.05
CA GLU A 297 -15.60 36.83 -31.52
C GLU A 297 -16.33 35.58 -32.02
N GLN A 298 -15.62 34.67 -32.71
CA GLN A 298 -16.18 33.38 -33.11
C GLN A 298 -16.55 32.53 -31.90
N ALA A 299 -15.69 32.46 -30.88
CA ALA A 299 -15.97 31.72 -29.65
C ALA A 299 -17.18 32.32 -28.90
N ARG A 300 -17.27 33.65 -28.77
CA ARG A 300 -18.42 34.34 -28.17
C ARG A 300 -19.73 34.10 -28.93
N THR A 301 -19.67 34.14 -30.26
CA THR A 301 -20.83 33.87 -31.11
C THR A 301 -21.32 32.43 -30.92
N ALA A 302 -20.41 31.46 -30.90
CA ALA A 302 -20.72 30.05 -30.67
C ALA A 302 -21.29 29.83 -29.25
N ALA A 303 -20.72 30.47 -28.22
CA ALA A 303 -21.22 30.42 -26.85
C ALA A 303 -22.65 30.99 -26.74
N THR A 304 -22.92 32.14 -27.35
CA THR A 304 -24.25 32.78 -27.32
C THR A 304 -25.33 31.91 -27.97
N LEU A 305 -24.99 31.18 -29.03
CA LEU A 305 -25.90 30.26 -29.70
C LEU A 305 -26.22 29.04 -28.83
N ALA A 306 -25.23 28.54 -28.08
CA ALA A 306 -25.37 27.39 -27.20
C ALA A 306 -26.00 27.71 -25.84
N ASP A 307 -25.84 28.93 -25.31
CA ASP A 307 -26.47 29.34 -24.05
C ASP A 307 -28.01 29.41 -24.14
N ARG A 308 -28.55 29.55 -25.37
CA ARG A 308 -29.99 29.45 -25.66
C ARG A 308 -30.51 28.00 -25.73
N ALA A 309 -29.64 27.00 -25.63
CA ALA A 309 -29.98 25.59 -25.71
C ALA A 309 -30.46 25.01 -24.37
N HIS A 310 -30.86 23.74 -24.39
CA HIS A 310 -31.31 23.04 -23.19
C HIS A 310 -30.16 22.84 -22.20
N ARG A 311 -30.46 22.76 -20.90
CA ARG A 311 -29.49 22.36 -19.89
C ARG A 311 -29.40 20.84 -19.80
N CYS A 312 -28.18 20.32 -19.80
CA CYS A 312 -27.89 18.91 -19.60
C CYS A 312 -27.56 18.62 -18.14
N ARG A 313 -28.07 17.51 -17.63
CA ARG A 313 -27.71 17.01 -16.29
C ARG A 313 -26.60 15.98 -16.40
N LEU A 314 -25.50 16.21 -15.68
CA LEU A 314 -24.35 15.31 -15.62
C LEU A 314 -24.11 14.84 -14.19
N THR A 315 -23.55 13.64 -14.07
CA THR A 315 -22.99 13.11 -12.83
C THR A 315 -21.48 13.08 -12.95
N ALA A 316 -20.79 13.82 -12.07
CA ALA A 316 -19.35 13.89 -11.99
C ALA A 316 -18.84 13.11 -10.77
N GLN A 317 -17.76 12.35 -10.95
CA GLN A 317 -17.09 11.61 -9.89
C GLN A 317 -15.75 12.26 -9.62
N ILE A 318 -15.54 12.78 -8.40
CA ILE A 318 -14.25 13.33 -7.99
C ILE A 318 -13.24 12.17 -7.92
N PRO A 319 -12.08 12.26 -8.58
CA PRO A 319 -11.06 11.22 -8.51
C PRO A 319 -10.52 11.12 -7.08
N GLU A 320 -10.54 9.91 -6.50
CA GLU A 320 -9.79 9.61 -5.29
C GLU A 320 -8.35 9.29 -5.70
N ALA A 321 -7.38 9.99 -5.12
CA ALA A 321 -5.98 9.62 -5.29
C ALA A 321 -5.75 8.25 -4.62
N PRO A 322 -5.10 7.28 -5.29
CA PRO A 322 -4.63 6.10 -4.57
C PRO A 322 -3.65 6.58 -3.50
N GLU A 323 -3.91 6.25 -2.23
CA GLU A 323 -3.05 6.53 -1.08
C GLU A 323 -1.74 5.71 -1.12
N ALA A 324 -1.04 5.74 -2.26
CA ALA A 324 0.34 5.31 -2.31
C ALA A 324 1.18 6.38 -1.59
N THR A 325 2.04 5.90 -0.69
CA THR A 325 3.04 6.60 0.13
C THR A 325 3.28 8.08 -0.21
N PRO A 326 3.33 8.98 0.79
CA PRO A 326 3.51 10.42 0.59
C PRO A 326 4.94 10.73 0.13
N GLN A 327 5.22 10.48 -1.15
CA GLN A 327 6.39 11.00 -1.84
C GLN A 327 5.93 12.20 -2.67
N HIS A 328 6.22 13.40 -2.15
CA HIS A 328 6.25 14.68 -2.87
C HIS A 328 5.06 14.96 -3.81
N GLY A 329 4.04 15.65 -3.29
CA GLY A 329 3.01 16.29 -4.12
C GLY A 329 1.86 15.37 -4.54
N SER A 330 1.25 14.67 -3.57
CA SER A 330 -0.03 13.97 -3.77
C SER A 330 -1.06 14.90 -4.42
N ARG A 331 -1.65 14.46 -5.54
CA ARG A 331 -2.79 15.13 -6.18
C ARG A 331 -4.03 14.87 -5.34
N ASP A 332 -4.28 15.74 -4.37
CA ASP A 332 -5.37 15.59 -3.41
C ASP A 332 -6.77 15.86 -4.02
N PHE A 333 -7.82 15.50 -3.27
CA PHE A 333 -9.24 15.75 -3.57
C PHE A 333 -9.47 17.20 -4.06
N LEU A 334 -9.96 17.35 -5.29
CA LEU A 334 -10.11 18.60 -6.06
C LEU A 334 -8.80 19.35 -6.44
N ASP A 335 -7.66 19.06 -5.80
CA ASP A 335 -6.37 19.71 -6.07
C ASP A 335 -5.75 19.29 -7.42
N GLY A 336 -6.21 18.18 -7.99
CA GLY A 336 -5.83 17.70 -9.32
C GLY A 336 -6.64 18.28 -10.49
N LEU A 337 -7.68 19.08 -10.24
CA LEU A 337 -8.56 19.63 -11.27
C LEU A 337 -8.02 20.96 -11.81
N ASP A 338 -8.20 21.20 -13.11
CA ASP A 338 -7.85 22.48 -13.73
C ASP A 338 -8.83 23.59 -13.32
N THR A 339 -8.41 24.84 -13.51
CA THR A 339 -9.14 26.03 -13.09
C THR A 339 -10.51 26.18 -13.77
N TRP A 340 -10.65 25.68 -15.00
CA TRP A 340 -11.92 25.67 -15.71
C TRP A 340 -12.90 24.67 -15.12
N THR A 341 -12.44 23.46 -14.86
CA THR A 341 -13.24 22.42 -14.22
C THR A 341 -13.69 22.85 -12.84
N LEU A 342 -12.82 23.48 -12.03
CA LEU A 342 -13.21 24.05 -10.73
C LEU A 342 -14.27 25.14 -10.88
N GLY A 343 -14.12 26.05 -11.85
CA GLY A 343 -15.13 27.07 -12.17
C GLY A 343 -16.48 26.46 -12.54
N ALA A 344 -16.48 25.40 -13.36
CA ALA A 344 -17.71 24.71 -13.75
C ALA A 344 -18.40 24.05 -12.54
N LEU A 345 -17.65 23.42 -11.64
CA LEU A 345 -18.17 22.85 -10.40
C LEU A 345 -18.77 23.93 -9.48
N LEU A 346 -18.08 25.05 -9.32
CA LEU A 346 -18.57 26.17 -8.49
C LEU A 346 -19.90 26.73 -9.01
N THR A 347 -20.03 26.88 -10.33
CA THR A 347 -21.16 27.53 -10.98
C THR A 347 -22.38 26.63 -11.11
N TRP A 348 -22.20 25.36 -11.52
CA TRP A 348 -23.32 24.51 -11.99
C TRP A 348 -23.60 23.28 -11.13
N THR A 349 -22.95 23.13 -9.96
CA THR A 349 -23.34 22.09 -9.00
C THR A 349 -24.72 22.38 -8.41
N VAL A 350 -25.65 21.45 -8.60
CA VAL A 350 -27.03 21.53 -8.07
C VAL A 350 -27.26 20.59 -6.89
N ASP A 351 -26.50 19.50 -6.81
CA ASP A 351 -26.52 18.56 -5.71
C ASP A 351 -25.14 17.92 -5.53
N ALA A 352 -24.77 17.56 -4.30
CA ALA A 352 -23.45 17.06 -3.97
C ALA A 352 -23.50 16.02 -2.84
N ASP A 353 -23.19 14.77 -3.19
CA ASP A 353 -22.86 13.74 -2.22
C ASP A 353 -21.34 13.72 -2.00
N TRP A 354 -20.90 14.58 -1.08
CA TRP A 354 -19.49 14.69 -0.72
C TRP A 354 -18.93 13.38 -0.14
N GLY A 355 -19.76 12.50 0.43
CA GLY A 355 -19.30 11.25 1.03
C GLY A 355 -18.84 10.24 -0.01
N SER A 356 -19.55 10.14 -1.13
CA SER A 356 -19.16 9.31 -2.27
C SER A 356 -18.31 10.04 -3.31
N GLY A 357 -18.10 11.36 -3.14
CA GLY A 357 -17.41 12.19 -4.11
C GLY A 357 -18.21 12.39 -5.41
N VAL A 358 -19.53 12.20 -5.38
CA VAL A 358 -20.42 12.33 -6.53
C VAL A 358 -21.09 13.71 -6.52
N LEU A 359 -20.93 14.46 -7.61
CA LEU A 359 -21.57 15.75 -7.82
C LEU A 359 -22.57 15.68 -8.98
N THR A 360 -23.72 16.30 -8.82
CA THR A 360 -24.71 16.48 -9.89
C THR A 360 -24.60 17.91 -10.43
N LEU A 361 -24.35 18.01 -11.74
CA LEU A 361 -24.18 19.27 -12.45
C LEU A 361 -25.36 19.51 -13.40
N GLU A 362 -25.80 20.75 -13.50
CA GLU A 362 -26.77 21.18 -14.52
C GLU A 362 -26.14 22.28 -15.39
N VAL A 363 -25.61 21.88 -16.55
CA VAL A 363 -24.71 22.70 -17.38
C VAL A 363 -25.28 22.94 -18.78
N PRO A 364 -24.86 24.01 -19.48
CA PRO A 364 -25.13 24.17 -20.92
C PRO A 364 -24.52 23.05 -21.77
N ASP A 365 -25.08 22.78 -22.95
CA ASP A 365 -24.66 21.69 -23.85
C ASP A 365 -23.15 21.72 -24.18
N LEU A 366 -22.58 22.88 -24.51
CA LEU A 366 -21.14 23.01 -24.80
C LEU A 366 -20.25 22.68 -23.59
N VAL A 367 -20.70 23.04 -22.39
CA VAL A 367 -19.99 22.69 -21.14
C VAL A 367 -20.09 21.20 -20.90
N ALA A 368 -21.24 20.58 -21.20
CA ALA A 368 -21.42 19.14 -21.10
C ALA A 368 -20.50 18.37 -22.06
N GLU A 369 -20.43 18.78 -23.33
CA GLU A 369 -19.54 18.18 -24.33
C GLU A 369 -18.08 18.21 -23.88
N ARG A 370 -17.63 19.34 -23.31
CA ARG A 370 -16.27 19.46 -22.77
C ARG A 370 -16.04 18.57 -21.56
N LEU A 371 -16.96 18.51 -20.61
CA LEU A 371 -16.83 17.67 -19.41
C LEU A 371 -16.86 16.16 -19.74
N LEU A 372 -17.59 15.77 -20.78
CA LEU A 372 -17.66 14.39 -21.27
C LEU A 372 -16.49 14.01 -22.19
N SER A 373 -15.67 14.98 -22.62
CA SER A 373 -14.51 14.76 -23.47
C SER A 373 -13.43 13.94 -22.75
N PRO A 374 -12.69 13.06 -23.45
CA PRO A 374 -11.56 12.32 -22.88
C PRO A 374 -10.43 13.21 -22.31
N VAL A 375 -10.42 14.50 -22.65
CA VAL A 375 -9.45 15.49 -22.20
C VAL A 375 -9.79 16.02 -20.80
N SER A 376 -11.02 15.82 -20.31
CA SER A 376 -11.44 16.23 -18.98
C SER A 376 -10.69 15.47 -17.88
N SER A 377 -10.19 16.21 -16.89
CA SER A 377 -9.58 15.66 -15.68
C SER A 377 -10.61 15.05 -14.71
N LEU A 378 -11.90 15.32 -14.95
CA LEU A 378 -13.02 14.91 -14.12
C LEU A 378 -13.88 13.86 -14.84
N PRO A 379 -13.92 12.61 -14.34
CA PRO A 379 -14.82 11.57 -14.87
C PRO A 379 -16.29 12.01 -14.78
N CYS A 380 -16.92 12.20 -15.93
CA CYS A 380 -18.32 12.61 -16.05
C CYS A 380 -19.15 11.60 -16.87
N SER A 381 -20.43 11.50 -16.55
CA SER A 381 -21.40 10.70 -17.32
C SER A 381 -22.74 11.42 -17.42
N PRO A 382 -23.51 11.25 -18.51
CA PRO A 382 -24.87 11.77 -18.59
C PRO A 382 -25.74 11.17 -17.49
N ALA A 383 -26.47 12.01 -16.74
CA ALA A 383 -27.41 11.50 -15.75
C ALA A 383 -28.57 10.78 -16.47
N ALA A 384 -28.91 9.57 -16.04
CA ALA A 384 -30.06 8.86 -16.60
C ALA A 384 -31.32 9.73 -16.43
N VAL A 385 -32.01 10.02 -17.54
CA VAL A 385 -33.23 10.84 -17.54
C VAL A 385 -34.28 10.15 -16.67
N ALA A 386 -34.52 10.70 -15.49
CA ALA A 386 -35.54 10.20 -14.56
C ALA A 386 -36.94 10.52 -15.12
N ALA A 387 -37.50 9.59 -15.90
CA ALA A 387 -38.93 9.49 -16.09
C ALA A 387 -39.50 8.61 -14.97
N ASP A 388 -40.39 9.19 -14.15
CA ASP A 388 -41.29 8.54 -13.17
C ASP A 388 -41.09 7.04 -12.92
N LEU A 389 -40.04 6.70 -12.17
CA LEU A 389 -39.89 5.40 -11.52
C LEU A 389 -39.68 5.63 -10.02
N PRO A 390 -40.14 4.70 -9.17
CA PRO A 390 -39.96 4.82 -7.72
C PRO A 390 -38.47 5.01 -7.42
N GLU A 391 -38.18 5.68 -6.29
CA GLU A 391 -36.82 5.95 -5.79
C GLU A 391 -35.80 4.98 -6.38
N PRO A 392 -34.73 5.48 -7.03
CA PRO A 392 -33.84 4.66 -7.82
C PRO A 392 -33.57 3.38 -7.06
N ASP A 393 -34.04 2.26 -7.63
CA ASP A 393 -33.77 0.95 -7.08
C ASP A 393 -32.27 0.93 -6.86
N ARG A 394 -31.89 1.04 -5.59
CA ARG A 394 -30.53 1.18 -5.10
C ARG A 394 -29.90 -0.16 -5.44
N SER A 395 -29.54 -0.35 -6.71
CA SER A 395 -28.80 -1.48 -7.28
C SER A 395 -27.80 -1.86 -6.21
N PRO A 396 -27.98 -2.99 -5.50
CA PRO A 396 -27.70 -3.14 -4.07
C PRO A 396 -26.53 -2.24 -3.71
N GLN A 397 -26.86 -1.00 -3.30
CA GLN A 397 -25.85 0.03 -3.07
C GLN A 397 -24.80 -0.66 -2.22
N ARG A 398 -23.58 -0.81 -2.76
CA ARG A 398 -22.45 -1.47 -2.12
C ARG A 398 -22.47 -1.02 -0.68
N ARG A 399 -23.00 -1.85 0.22
CA ARG A 399 -23.19 -1.39 1.59
C ARG A 399 -21.78 -1.29 2.12
N PRO A 400 -21.34 -0.10 2.53
CA PRO A 400 -20.01 0.02 3.12
C PRO A 400 -19.86 -1.00 4.24
N GLY A 401 -18.69 -1.62 4.34
CA GLY A 401 -18.42 -2.62 5.37
C GLY A 401 -18.53 -1.94 6.73
N ILE A 402 -19.61 -2.23 7.45
CA ILE A 402 -19.83 -1.70 8.80
C ILE A 402 -18.86 -2.39 9.73
N VAL A 403 -17.90 -1.65 10.26
CA VAL A 403 -16.90 -2.18 11.18
C VAL A 403 -17.53 -2.31 12.57
N ARG A 404 -17.51 -3.53 13.11
CA ARG A 404 -18.09 -3.88 14.43
C ARG A 404 -17.17 -4.83 15.17
N PRO A 405 -17.31 -4.92 16.51
CA PRO A 405 -16.66 -5.99 17.27
C PRO A 405 -16.93 -7.36 16.66
N GLY A 406 -15.86 -8.14 16.52
CA GLY A 406 -15.85 -9.50 16.00
C GLY A 406 -15.82 -9.63 14.48
N VAL A 407 -15.78 -8.53 13.73
CA VAL A 407 -15.43 -8.58 12.30
C VAL A 407 -13.92 -8.82 12.11
N PHE A 408 -13.10 -8.28 13.01
CA PHE A 408 -11.63 -8.40 13.00
C PHE A 408 -11.12 -8.96 14.34
N ASP A 409 -9.81 -8.83 14.62
CA ASP A 409 -9.13 -9.40 15.80
C ASP A 409 -9.41 -8.64 17.13
N ASP A 410 -10.65 -8.24 17.38
CA ASP A 410 -11.09 -7.55 18.61
C ASP A 410 -11.93 -8.43 19.55
N THR A 411 -12.25 -9.66 19.17
CA THR A 411 -13.00 -10.62 20.01
C THR A 411 -12.33 -12.00 20.01
N PRO A 412 -12.63 -12.85 21.01
CA PRO A 412 -12.20 -14.25 21.01
C PRO A 412 -12.55 -14.93 19.69
N VAL A 413 -11.70 -15.84 19.20
CA VAL A 413 -11.84 -16.46 17.87
C VAL A 413 -13.23 -17.07 17.64
N PHE A 414 -13.84 -17.63 18.69
CA PHE A 414 -15.17 -18.25 18.62
C PHE A 414 -16.33 -17.26 18.45
N ASP A 415 -16.14 -15.97 18.78
CA ASP A 415 -17.14 -14.91 18.62
C ASP A 415 -17.02 -14.17 17.28
N ARG A 416 -16.06 -14.56 16.43
CA ARG A 416 -15.77 -13.87 15.17
C ARG A 416 -16.78 -14.19 14.09
N ARG A 417 -17.00 -13.17 13.26
CA ARG A 417 -17.96 -13.18 12.16
C ARG A 417 -17.24 -13.33 10.83
N PRO A 418 -17.83 -14.04 9.86
CA PRO A 418 -17.27 -14.10 8.52
C PRO A 418 -17.11 -12.72 7.91
N VAL A 419 -15.96 -12.49 7.27
CA VAL A 419 -15.69 -11.23 6.58
C VAL A 419 -16.41 -11.19 5.23
N THR A 420 -16.70 -9.98 4.76
CA THR A 420 -17.33 -9.73 3.46
C THR A 420 -16.37 -8.91 2.61
N LEU A 421 -16.64 -8.81 1.31
CA LEU A 421 -15.86 -7.96 0.40
C LEU A 421 -15.83 -6.50 0.88
N ASP A 422 -16.93 -6.01 1.43
CA ASP A 422 -17.01 -4.64 1.92
C ASP A 422 -16.22 -4.45 3.23
N HIS A 423 -16.05 -5.49 4.06
CA HIS A 423 -15.13 -5.45 5.20
C HIS A 423 -13.66 -5.38 4.75
N ILE A 424 -13.27 -6.10 3.70
CA ILE A 424 -11.90 -6.02 3.15
C ILE A 424 -11.61 -4.65 2.57
N ARG A 425 -12.58 -4.02 1.90
CA ARG A 425 -12.47 -2.63 1.45
C ARG A 425 -12.33 -1.66 2.64
N ALA A 426 -13.16 -1.81 3.66
CA ALA A 426 -13.05 -1.00 4.89
C ALA A 426 -11.68 -1.15 5.55
N LEU A 427 -11.09 -2.35 5.55
CA LEU A 427 -9.75 -2.60 6.07
C LEU A 427 -8.67 -1.88 5.24
N ARG A 428 -8.80 -1.77 3.91
CA ARG A 428 -7.88 -0.97 3.10
C ARG A 428 -8.01 0.53 3.35
N THR A 429 -9.24 1.02 3.54
CA THR A 429 -9.52 2.45 3.75
C THR A 429 -9.15 2.92 5.16
N LEU A 430 -9.40 2.11 6.18
CA LEU A 430 -9.23 2.51 7.59
C LEU A 430 -7.98 1.91 8.25
N GLY A 431 -7.41 0.86 7.68
CA GLY A 431 -6.27 0.14 8.25
C GLY A 431 -4.94 0.76 7.80
N PRO A 432 -4.13 1.34 8.72
CA PRO A 432 -2.82 1.87 8.36
C PRO A 432 -1.90 0.75 7.88
N GLY A 433 -1.56 0.77 6.59
CA GLY A 433 -0.71 -0.23 5.96
C GLY A 433 -1.31 -1.62 6.02
N ALA A 434 -2.50 -1.80 5.42
CA ALA A 434 -3.17 -3.09 5.25
C ALA A 434 -2.12 -4.18 4.92
N ASP A 435 -1.90 -5.07 5.88
CA ASP A 435 -0.78 -6.01 5.84
C ASP A 435 -0.85 -6.86 4.58
N GLU A 436 0.30 -7.21 4.02
CA GLU A 436 0.32 -8.04 2.81
C GLU A 436 -0.20 -9.45 3.08
N LEU A 437 -0.19 -9.92 4.34
CA LEU A 437 -0.57 -11.28 4.75
C LEU A 437 -1.47 -11.31 5.99
N TYR A 438 -2.47 -12.19 5.92
CA TYR A 438 -3.39 -12.47 7.01
C TYR A 438 -3.47 -13.96 7.30
N LEU A 439 -3.45 -14.32 8.59
CA LEU A 439 -3.92 -15.62 9.07
C LEU A 439 -5.45 -15.60 9.05
N VAL A 440 -6.05 -16.58 8.38
CA VAL A 440 -7.50 -16.72 8.24
C VAL A 440 -7.95 -18.11 8.65
N PHE A 441 -9.22 -18.22 9.03
CA PHE A 441 -9.87 -19.52 9.15
C PHE A 441 -10.97 -19.62 8.09
N SER A 442 -10.71 -20.46 7.10
CA SER A 442 -11.57 -20.79 5.97
C SER A 442 -12.52 -21.91 6.35
N ALA A 443 -13.81 -21.78 6.03
CA ALA A 443 -14.79 -22.83 6.31
C ALA A 443 -14.46 -24.16 5.60
N SER A 444 -13.80 -24.09 4.44
CA SER A 444 -13.45 -25.26 3.62
C SER A 444 -12.04 -25.79 3.86
N GLY A 445 -11.11 -24.96 4.33
CA GLY A 445 -9.68 -25.29 4.41
C GLY A 445 -9.06 -25.19 5.80
N GLY A 446 -9.81 -24.76 6.82
CA GLY A 446 -9.28 -24.54 8.17
C GLY A 446 -8.37 -23.32 8.24
N ALA A 447 -7.30 -23.39 9.03
CA ALA A 447 -6.36 -22.28 9.19
C ALA A 447 -5.45 -22.15 7.96
N GLU A 448 -5.46 -20.98 7.31
CA GLU A 448 -4.66 -20.66 6.12
C GLU A 448 -3.99 -19.29 6.28
N VAL A 449 -2.87 -19.07 5.58
CA VAL A 449 -2.23 -17.74 5.49
C VAL A 449 -2.38 -17.26 4.05
N LEU A 450 -3.08 -16.15 3.85
CA LEU A 450 -3.44 -15.65 2.54
C LEU A 450 -3.10 -14.15 2.40
N PRO A 451 -2.67 -13.71 1.20
CA PRO A 451 -2.61 -12.29 0.90
C PRO A 451 -3.99 -11.65 0.86
N LEU A 452 -4.06 -10.36 1.20
CA LEU A 452 -5.34 -9.62 1.20
C LEU A 452 -6.04 -9.65 -0.17
N ASP A 453 -5.28 -9.51 -1.25
CA ASP A 453 -5.78 -9.59 -2.63
C ASP A 453 -6.38 -10.96 -2.93
N THR A 454 -5.78 -12.04 -2.42
CA THR A 454 -6.29 -13.40 -2.59
C THR A 454 -7.58 -13.59 -1.81
N ILE A 455 -7.68 -13.04 -0.61
CA ILE A 455 -8.91 -13.05 0.19
C ILE A 455 -10.02 -12.30 -0.56
N GLU A 456 -9.71 -11.14 -1.12
CA GLU A 456 -10.65 -10.33 -1.90
C GLU A 456 -11.19 -11.08 -3.12
N GLN A 457 -10.30 -11.70 -3.90
CA GLN A 457 -10.68 -12.53 -5.04
C GLN A 457 -11.51 -13.75 -4.64
N ARG A 458 -11.16 -14.42 -3.53
CA ARG A 458 -11.90 -15.57 -3.02
C ARG A 458 -13.30 -15.16 -2.52
N LEU A 459 -13.42 -14.02 -1.83
CA LEU A 459 -14.71 -13.47 -1.39
C LEU A 459 -15.63 -13.16 -2.57
N ALA A 460 -15.07 -12.59 -3.65
CA ALA A 460 -15.83 -12.35 -4.88
C ALA A 460 -16.37 -13.65 -5.51
N ASN A 461 -15.72 -14.79 -5.24
CA ASN A 461 -16.12 -16.12 -5.67
C ASN A 461 -16.92 -16.90 -4.59
N GLY A 462 -17.42 -16.23 -3.55
CA GLY A 462 -18.27 -16.85 -2.52
C GLY A 462 -17.54 -17.56 -1.38
N TRP A 463 -16.24 -17.27 -1.18
CA TRP A 463 -15.50 -17.77 -0.02
C TRP A 463 -16.10 -17.30 1.31
N LEU A 464 -16.03 -18.16 2.32
CA LEU A 464 -16.52 -17.90 3.66
C LEU A 464 -15.41 -18.20 4.67
N GLY A 465 -15.01 -17.20 5.45
CA GLY A 465 -14.03 -17.36 6.49
C GLY A 465 -13.90 -16.13 7.38
N VAL A 466 -13.13 -16.28 8.45
CA VAL A 466 -12.84 -15.22 9.42
C VAL A 466 -11.37 -14.80 9.35
N LEU A 467 -11.10 -13.50 9.52
CA LEU A 467 -9.74 -13.01 9.70
C LEU A 467 -9.29 -13.27 11.15
N ILE A 468 -8.16 -13.96 11.31
CA ILE A 468 -7.58 -14.23 12.63
C ILE A 468 -6.62 -13.11 13.04
N ALA A 469 -5.63 -12.80 12.21
CA ALA A 469 -4.61 -11.82 12.55
C ALA A 469 -3.88 -11.35 11.29
N GLY A 470 -3.55 -10.06 11.20
CA GLY A 470 -2.53 -9.54 10.29
C GLY A 470 -1.12 -9.74 10.83
N ALA A 471 -0.11 -9.40 10.03
CA ALA A 471 1.28 -9.43 10.46
C ALA A 471 1.51 -8.50 11.66
N ARG A 472 0.94 -7.29 11.63
CA ARG A 472 1.06 -6.29 12.71
C ARG A 472 0.36 -6.69 14.00
N ASP A 473 -0.52 -7.69 13.98
CA ASP A 473 -1.17 -8.23 15.17
C ASP A 473 -0.28 -9.21 15.96
N LEU A 474 0.73 -9.81 15.32
CA LEU A 474 1.58 -10.82 15.97
C LEU A 474 2.44 -10.22 17.09
N PRO A 475 2.29 -10.67 18.35
CA PRO A 475 3.09 -10.12 19.45
C PRO A 475 4.56 -10.48 19.28
N GLY A 476 5.47 -9.58 19.70
CA GLY A 476 6.92 -9.81 19.59
C GLY A 476 7.41 -11.06 20.33
N SER A 477 6.65 -11.56 21.31
CA SER A 477 6.91 -12.83 22.00
C SER A 477 6.80 -14.05 21.08
N VAL A 478 5.91 -14.02 20.09
CA VAL A 478 5.78 -15.09 19.07
C VAL A 478 7.01 -15.14 18.16
N LEU A 479 7.73 -14.03 18.06
CA LEU A 479 8.90 -13.88 17.19
C LEU A 479 10.23 -14.16 17.89
N GLY A 480 10.23 -14.36 19.22
CA GLY A 480 11.47 -14.45 20.01
C GLY A 480 12.33 -13.18 19.96
N LEU A 481 11.72 -12.03 19.62
CA LEU A 481 12.43 -10.77 19.37
C LEU A 481 13.25 -10.27 20.57
N GLN A 482 12.78 -10.53 21.79
CA GLN A 482 13.46 -10.12 23.03
C GLN A 482 14.84 -10.78 23.20
N GLU A 483 15.04 -12.00 22.69
CA GLU A 483 16.34 -12.68 22.73
C GLU A 483 17.29 -12.16 21.62
N LEU A 484 16.74 -11.57 20.57
CA LEU A 484 17.46 -11.03 19.41
C LEU A 484 17.89 -9.57 19.60
N GLU A 485 17.13 -8.75 20.34
CA GLU A 485 17.49 -7.37 20.70
C GLU A 485 18.68 -7.29 21.68
N GLN A 486 18.88 -8.34 22.49
CA GLN A 486 20.01 -8.45 23.43
C GLN A 486 21.28 -9.02 22.78
N SER A 487 21.23 -9.41 21.49
CA SER A 487 22.40 -9.89 20.75
C SER A 487 23.20 -8.73 20.16
N PRO A 488 24.54 -8.73 20.25
CA PRO A 488 25.37 -7.67 19.69
C PRO A 488 25.27 -7.57 18.16
N GLU A 489 25.56 -6.37 17.65
CA GLU A 489 25.65 -5.94 16.24
C GLU A 489 25.96 -7.07 15.23
N PRO A 490 25.26 -7.15 14.09
CA PRO A 490 25.52 -8.19 13.08
C PRO A 490 26.95 -8.15 12.53
N GLU A 491 27.58 -6.96 12.44
CA GLU A 491 28.98 -6.78 12.04
C GLU A 491 29.97 -7.38 13.08
N ALA A 492 29.67 -7.29 14.37
CA ALA A 492 30.49 -7.92 15.43
C ALA A 492 30.37 -9.47 15.40
N ARG A 493 29.35 -9.99 14.72
CA ARG A 493 29.06 -11.43 14.58
C ARG A 493 29.70 -12.05 13.35
N GLU A 494 30.04 -11.29 12.30
CA GLU A 494 30.83 -11.80 11.16
C GLU A 494 32.17 -12.39 11.60
N ALA A 495 32.80 -11.81 12.62
CA ALA A 495 34.02 -12.32 13.22
C ALA A 495 33.82 -13.58 14.10
N ARG A 496 32.57 -13.98 14.40
CA ARG A 496 32.20 -15.06 15.32
C ARG A 496 31.16 -16.03 14.78
N LEU A 497 30.90 -16.04 13.48
CA LEU A 497 30.12 -17.13 12.90
C LEU A 497 30.97 -18.40 12.98
N PRO A 498 30.51 -19.47 13.68
CA PRO A 498 31.16 -20.76 13.52
C PRO A 498 31.14 -21.06 12.03
N GLY A 499 32.30 -21.38 11.45
CA GLY A 499 32.38 -21.75 10.04
C GLY A 499 31.32 -22.80 9.73
N ARG A 500 30.69 -22.73 8.55
CA ARG A 500 29.73 -23.75 8.09
C ARG A 500 30.28 -25.12 8.47
N GLY A 501 29.64 -25.80 9.41
CA GLY A 501 30.20 -27.03 9.97
C GLY A 501 30.47 -28.01 8.85
N GLN A 502 31.76 -28.20 8.52
CA GLN A 502 32.15 -28.94 7.32
C GLN A 502 32.04 -30.45 7.54
N GLY A 503 32.02 -30.88 8.80
CA GLY A 503 31.87 -32.28 9.20
C GLY A 503 30.48 -32.59 9.73
N VAL A 504 30.01 -33.81 9.47
CA VAL A 504 28.74 -34.37 9.97
C VAL A 504 28.66 -34.42 11.50
N HIS A 505 29.80 -34.35 12.18
CA HIS A 505 29.93 -34.34 13.64
C HIS A 505 30.01 -32.93 14.24
N ASP A 506 29.97 -31.87 13.43
CA ASP A 506 29.88 -30.50 13.91
C ASP A 506 28.47 -30.21 14.42
N ALA A 507 28.36 -29.56 15.58
CA ALA A 507 27.08 -29.11 16.13
C ALA A 507 26.32 -28.17 15.18
N ASN A 508 27.04 -27.45 14.31
CA ASN A 508 26.50 -26.52 13.34
C ASN A 508 26.25 -27.16 11.96
N PHE A 509 26.45 -28.47 11.81
CA PHE A 509 26.18 -29.16 10.54
C PHE A 509 24.74 -28.92 10.09
N GLY A 510 24.55 -28.51 8.83
CA GLY A 510 23.23 -28.25 8.26
C GLY A 510 22.50 -27.02 8.82
N GLU A 511 23.09 -26.21 9.71
CA GLU A 511 22.42 -25.04 10.29
C GLU A 511 21.92 -24.05 9.23
N GLY A 512 22.63 -23.95 8.10
CA GLY A 512 22.24 -23.14 6.94
C GLY A 512 20.89 -23.51 6.30
N LEU A 513 20.40 -24.74 6.55
CA LEU A 513 19.13 -25.26 6.01
C LEU A 513 17.93 -24.92 6.90
N GLY A 514 18.15 -24.56 8.17
CA GLY A 514 17.08 -24.42 9.17
C GLY A 514 16.33 -23.08 9.15
N LEU A 515 15.20 -23.04 9.85
CA LEU A 515 14.42 -21.82 10.09
C LEU A 515 15.21 -20.74 10.83
N ALA A 516 16.05 -21.11 11.81
CA ALA A 516 16.85 -20.17 12.59
C ALA A 516 17.79 -19.33 11.70
N GLU A 517 18.46 -19.94 10.72
CA GLU A 517 19.27 -19.21 9.74
C GLU A 517 18.40 -18.30 8.85
N GLY A 518 17.19 -18.73 8.50
CA GLY A 518 16.23 -17.89 7.78
C GLY A 518 15.89 -16.61 8.53
N THR A 519 15.62 -16.71 9.83
CA THR A 519 15.40 -15.55 10.70
C THR A 519 16.64 -14.63 10.70
N ARG A 520 17.84 -15.20 10.85
CA ARG A 520 19.10 -14.43 10.83
C ARG A 520 19.38 -13.75 9.50
N ARG A 521 19.02 -14.37 8.36
CA ARG A 521 19.18 -13.76 7.03
C ARG A 521 18.22 -12.60 6.84
N THR A 522 16.96 -12.78 7.24
CA THR A 522 15.95 -11.72 7.18
C THR A 522 16.43 -10.50 7.97
N LEU A 523 16.88 -10.72 9.22
CA LEU A 523 17.45 -9.68 10.07
C LEU A 523 18.64 -8.94 9.44
N ARG A 524 19.55 -9.68 8.79
CA ARG A 524 20.71 -9.08 8.10
C ARG A 524 20.29 -8.20 6.94
N GLN A 525 19.28 -8.60 6.18
CA GLN A 525 18.81 -7.87 5.01
C GLN A 525 17.93 -6.67 5.36
N THR A 526 17.30 -6.67 6.53
CA THR A 526 16.47 -5.56 7.04
C THR A 526 17.21 -4.73 8.09
N TYR A 527 18.55 -4.77 8.10
CA TYR A 527 19.33 -3.99 9.06
C TYR A 527 19.25 -2.50 8.70
N GLY A 528 19.00 -1.65 9.71
CA GLY A 528 18.88 -0.20 9.51
C GLY A 528 17.60 0.28 8.82
N THR A 529 16.66 -0.62 8.50
CA THR A 529 15.36 -0.26 7.90
C THR A 529 14.28 -0.14 8.98
N GLU A 530 13.36 0.81 8.83
CA GLU A 530 12.19 0.97 9.72
C GLU A 530 11.26 -0.27 9.69
N ASP A 531 11.28 -1.05 8.61
CA ASP A 531 10.42 -2.22 8.40
C ASP A 531 10.96 -3.55 8.98
N ARG A 532 12.00 -3.51 9.83
CA ARG A 532 12.62 -4.72 10.39
C ARG A 532 11.61 -5.62 11.11
N ASP A 533 10.80 -5.04 11.98
CA ASP A 533 9.83 -5.79 12.79
C ASP A 533 8.68 -6.34 11.95
N LEU A 534 8.22 -5.57 10.96
CA LEU A 534 7.17 -5.99 10.04
C LEU A 534 7.62 -7.20 9.21
N ASN A 535 8.86 -7.17 8.69
CA ASN A 535 9.41 -8.29 7.93
C ASN A 535 9.50 -9.59 8.73
N LEU A 536 9.80 -9.52 10.03
CA LEU A 536 9.84 -10.72 10.88
C LEU A 536 8.44 -11.26 11.17
N ARG A 537 7.46 -10.38 11.32
CA ARG A 537 6.04 -10.76 11.46
C ARG A 537 5.52 -11.43 10.18
N LEU A 538 5.83 -10.86 9.02
CA LEU A 538 5.52 -11.44 7.72
C LEU A 538 6.19 -12.80 7.54
N LEU A 539 7.46 -12.94 7.93
CA LEU A 539 8.17 -14.23 7.91
C LEU A 539 7.50 -15.28 8.79
N ALA A 540 7.08 -14.92 10.00
CA ALA A 540 6.41 -15.82 10.91
C ALA A 540 5.06 -16.32 10.35
N LEU A 541 4.25 -15.42 9.77
CA LEU A 541 3.01 -15.82 9.10
C LEU A 541 3.30 -16.69 7.87
N ALA A 542 4.20 -16.26 6.98
CA ALA A 542 4.48 -16.96 5.73
C ALA A 542 5.01 -18.39 5.94
N ARG A 543 5.67 -18.67 7.08
CA ARG A 543 6.06 -20.05 7.47
C ARG A 543 4.87 -20.98 7.69
N GLY A 544 3.69 -20.45 8.00
CA GLY A 544 2.44 -21.21 8.13
C GLY A 544 1.72 -21.48 6.80
N ALA A 545 2.14 -20.86 5.69
CA ALA A 545 1.51 -21.09 4.40
C ALA A 545 1.80 -22.52 3.90
N HIS A 546 0.76 -23.24 3.47
CA HIS A 546 0.92 -24.60 2.94
C HIS A 546 1.75 -24.61 1.66
N ASP A 547 1.46 -23.70 0.73
CA ASP A 547 2.20 -23.53 -0.53
C ASP A 547 2.63 -22.07 -0.68
N LEU A 548 3.94 -21.81 -0.74
CA LEU A 548 4.47 -20.45 -0.82
C LEU A 548 4.09 -19.74 -2.13
N ARG A 549 3.74 -20.47 -3.20
CA ARG A 549 3.26 -19.86 -4.46
C ARG A 549 1.96 -19.10 -4.28
N SER A 550 1.15 -19.48 -3.29
CA SER A 550 -0.09 -18.76 -2.95
C SER A 550 0.15 -17.37 -2.38
N LEU A 551 1.38 -17.08 -1.96
CA LEU A 551 1.78 -15.78 -1.43
C LEU A 551 2.33 -14.82 -2.50
N ASP A 552 2.52 -15.31 -3.74
CA ASP A 552 3.06 -14.54 -4.86
C ASP A 552 1.94 -14.12 -5.82
N ALA A 553 1.37 -12.94 -5.60
CA ALA A 553 0.26 -12.41 -6.40
C ALA A 553 0.72 -11.73 -7.72
N GLY A 554 1.99 -11.87 -8.12
CA GLY A 554 2.47 -11.47 -9.45
C GLY A 554 2.56 -9.97 -9.76
N ARG A 555 2.52 -9.06 -8.77
CA ARG A 555 2.61 -7.59 -8.95
C ARG A 555 3.02 -6.84 -7.65
N PRO A 556 3.32 -5.51 -7.67
CA PRO A 556 3.97 -4.81 -6.56
C PRO A 556 3.08 -4.78 -5.32
N GLY A 557 3.59 -5.26 -4.19
CA GLY A 557 2.84 -5.56 -2.95
C GLY A 557 2.91 -7.02 -2.49
N GLY A 558 3.75 -7.85 -3.13
CA GLY A 558 4.08 -9.19 -2.64
C GLY A 558 5.19 -9.17 -1.59
N LEU A 559 5.31 -10.29 -0.86
CA LEU A 559 6.26 -10.47 0.24
C LEU A 559 7.65 -9.88 -0.04
N PRO A 560 8.24 -9.11 0.90
CA PRO A 560 9.56 -8.53 0.73
C PRO A 560 10.63 -9.60 0.45
N VAL A 561 11.62 -9.24 -0.38
CA VAL A 561 12.73 -10.14 -0.76
C VAL A 561 13.43 -10.73 0.47
N ALA A 562 13.55 -9.94 1.55
CA ALA A 562 14.12 -10.40 2.81
C ALA A 562 13.36 -11.58 3.43
N VAL A 563 12.02 -11.54 3.36
CA VAL A 563 11.16 -12.62 3.84
C VAL A 563 11.36 -13.88 2.99
N TRP A 564 11.50 -13.74 1.68
CA TRP A 564 11.78 -14.88 0.79
C TRP A 564 13.10 -15.60 1.11
N HIS A 565 14.18 -14.86 1.38
CA HIS A 565 15.44 -15.47 1.84
C HIS A 565 15.32 -16.10 3.24
N GLY A 566 14.38 -15.61 4.05
CA GLY A 566 14.01 -16.19 5.33
C GLY A 566 13.18 -17.47 5.25
N LEU A 567 12.46 -17.71 4.15
CA LEU A 567 11.61 -18.88 3.92
C LEU A 567 12.35 -19.99 3.17
N LEU A 568 13.19 -19.59 2.21
CA LEU A 568 13.87 -20.50 1.28
C LEU A 568 15.38 -20.51 1.55
N THR A 569 16.00 -21.65 1.24
CA THR A 569 17.44 -21.79 1.18
C THR A 569 17.91 -22.21 -0.20
N GLU A 570 19.00 -21.60 -0.64
CA GLU A 570 19.74 -21.97 -1.85
C GLU A 570 20.81 -23.04 -1.55
N ASP A 571 21.03 -23.34 -0.26
CA ASP A 571 21.95 -24.40 0.13
C ASP A 571 21.38 -25.76 -0.27
N ARG A 572 22.23 -26.61 -0.84
CA ARG A 572 21.84 -27.93 -1.35
C ARG A 572 21.55 -28.91 -0.22
N LEU A 573 20.45 -29.64 -0.38
CA LEU A 573 20.17 -30.79 0.46
C LEU A 573 21.05 -31.97 0.04
N SER A 574 21.89 -32.46 0.96
CA SER A 574 22.66 -33.69 0.71
C SER A 574 21.78 -34.92 0.96
N LEU A 575 21.39 -35.59 -0.14
CA LEU A 575 20.54 -36.77 -0.11
C LEU A 575 21.31 -38.10 0.00
N ALA A 576 22.62 -38.05 0.24
CA ALA A 576 23.47 -39.25 0.29
C ALA A 576 22.96 -40.34 1.26
N PRO A 577 22.49 -40.04 2.50
CA PRO A 577 22.01 -41.06 3.42
C PRO A 577 20.81 -41.87 2.91
N PHE A 578 19.96 -41.22 2.09
CA PHE A 578 18.66 -41.76 1.67
C PHE A 578 18.72 -42.52 0.35
N ARG A 579 19.78 -42.30 -0.45
CA ARG A 579 19.98 -43.05 -1.70
C ARG A 579 20.12 -44.54 -1.41
N GLN A 580 19.64 -45.36 -2.34
CA GLN A 580 19.78 -46.82 -2.25
C GLN A 580 21.27 -47.21 -2.23
N PRO A 581 21.63 -48.32 -1.55
CA PRO A 581 22.98 -48.86 -1.59
C PRO A 581 23.36 -49.23 -3.03
N GLY A 582 24.41 -48.59 -3.55
CA GLY A 582 24.99 -48.87 -4.87
C GLY A 582 26.18 -49.82 -4.77
N SER A 583 26.66 -50.30 -5.93
CA SER A 583 27.86 -51.14 -6.02
C SER A 583 29.17 -50.41 -5.72
N ASP A 584 29.17 -49.07 -5.77
CA ASP A 584 30.32 -48.22 -5.49
C ASP A 584 30.37 -47.82 -4.01
N ARG A 585 31.21 -48.51 -3.24
CA ARG A 585 31.31 -48.44 -1.75
C ARG A 585 31.60 -47.05 -1.18
N TRP A 586 32.13 -46.14 -2.00
CA TRP A 586 32.51 -44.77 -1.57
C TRP A 586 31.45 -43.71 -1.91
N ARG A 587 30.48 -44.04 -2.77
CA ARG A 587 29.40 -43.13 -3.22
C ARG A 587 27.99 -43.71 -2.99
N SER A 588 27.90 -44.92 -2.45
CA SER A 588 26.65 -45.62 -2.16
C SER A 588 25.90 -44.95 -1.01
N GLY A 589 24.60 -44.76 -1.17
CA GLY A 589 23.76 -44.29 -0.06
C GLY A 589 23.49 -45.38 0.97
N SER A 590 22.95 -44.98 2.13
CA SER A 590 22.64 -45.92 3.22
C SER A 590 21.27 -46.57 3.10
N GLY A 591 20.39 -46.08 2.22
CA GLY A 591 19.00 -46.49 2.12
C GLY A 591 18.18 -46.15 3.37
N LEU A 592 18.53 -45.05 4.07
CA LEU A 592 17.75 -44.58 5.22
C LEU A 592 16.39 -44.04 4.75
N PRO A 593 15.33 -44.16 5.58
CA PRO A 593 14.03 -43.59 5.24
C PRO A 593 14.09 -42.06 5.18
N LEU A 594 13.26 -41.44 4.34
CA LEU A 594 13.16 -39.99 4.26
C LEU A 594 12.45 -39.40 5.49
N GLY A 595 11.49 -40.14 6.08
CA GLY A 595 10.76 -39.70 7.26
C GLY A 595 10.19 -38.28 7.10
N PRO A 596 10.40 -37.37 8.08
CA PRO A 596 9.85 -36.01 8.04
C PRO A 596 10.45 -35.14 6.92
N LEU A 597 11.55 -35.55 6.28
CA LEU A 597 12.10 -34.85 5.13
C LEU A 597 11.33 -35.14 3.84
N ALA A 598 10.54 -36.21 3.78
CA ALA A 598 9.83 -36.62 2.57
C ALA A 598 8.93 -35.51 2.02
N ALA A 599 8.21 -34.82 2.91
CA ALA A 599 7.27 -33.76 2.58
C ALA A 599 7.90 -32.36 2.40
N VAL A 600 9.23 -32.23 2.56
CA VAL A 600 9.91 -30.93 2.40
C VAL A 600 9.74 -30.45 0.97
N GLN A 601 9.22 -29.23 0.83
CA GLN A 601 8.90 -28.62 -0.46
C GLN A 601 10.12 -28.00 -1.12
N LEU A 602 10.20 -28.20 -2.43
CA LEU A 602 11.22 -27.73 -3.35
C LEU A 602 10.52 -26.94 -4.46
N TYR A 603 10.91 -25.68 -4.61
CA TYR A 603 10.32 -24.78 -5.59
C TYR A 603 11.27 -24.67 -6.78
N THR A 604 10.83 -25.20 -7.93
CA THR A 604 11.52 -25.06 -9.22
C THR A 604 10.83 -23.95 -10.03
N THR A 605 11.51 -23.35 -10.99
CA THR A 605 11.19 -22.03 -11.57
C THR A 605 9.74 -21.82 -12.05
N ASN A 606 8.93 -21.03 -11.32
CA ASN A 606 8.40 -19.70 -11.71
C ASN A 606 7.57 -19.06 -10.55
N ALA A 607 7.91 -17.83 -10.15
CA ALA A 607 7.05 -17.01 -9.28
C ALA A 607 7.31 -15.49 -9.49
N SER A 608 8.56 -15.05 -9.68
CA SER A 608 8.87 -13.70 -10.20
C SER A 608 10.33 -13.58 -10.68
N PRO A 609 10.61 -13.08 -11.91
CA PRO A 609 11.96 -12.99 -12.48
C PRO A 609 12.82 -11.85 -11.91
N LEU A 610 12.28 -11.01 -11.03
CA LEU A 610 13.01 -9.89 -10.41
C LEU A 610 13.90 -10.33 -9.23
N ILE A 611 13.79 -11.58 -8.80
CA ILE A 611 14.71 -12.21 -7.84
C ILE A 611 15.58 -13.20 -8.64
N GLU A 612 16.82 -12.79 -8.95
CA GLU A 612 17.88 -13.75 -9.28
C GLU A 612 18.10 -14.66 -8.06
N GLY A 613 17.38 -15.80 -7.97
CA GLY A 613 17.55 -16.67 -6.81
C GLY A 613 16.52 -17.77 -6.55
N LYS A 614 15.53 -17.99 -7.44
CA LYS A 614 14.64 -19.17 -7.34
C LYS A 614 14.88 -20.09 -8.53
N GLY A 615 15.79 -21.05 -8.36
CA GLY A 615 16.05 -22.14 -9.29
C GLY A 615 17.03 -21.83 -10.42
N HIS A 616 16.77 -20.81 -11.24
CA HIS A 616 17.65 -20.43 -12.36
C HIS A 616 17.49 -18.94 -12.73
N SER A 617 18.60 -18.25 -13.04
CA SER A 617 18.56 -17.17 -14.03
C SER A 617 18.27 -17.82 -15.40
N PRO A 618 17.42 -17.24 -16.27
CA PRO A 618 17.27 -17.70 -17.66
C PRO A 618 18.60 -17.75 -18.44
N LEU A 619 19.70 -17.25 -17.86
CA LEU A 619 21.06 -17.24 -18.39
C LEU A 619 22.03 -18.17 -17.64
N CYS A 620 21.55 -19.14 -16.84
CA CYS A 620 22.43 -20.11 -16.18
C CYS A 620 23.13 -21.00 -17.22
N ARG A 621 24.40 -20.68 -17.50
CA ARG A 621 25.32 -21.40 -18.41
C ARG A 621 25.60 -22.88 -18.09
N HIS A 622 24.96 -23.43 -17.06
CA HIS A 622 25.18 -24.79 -16.55
C HIS A 622 23.94 -25.69 -16.69
N ALA A 623 22.89 -25.26 -17.41
CA ALA A 623 21.72 -26.06 -17.74
C ALA A 623 21.86 -26.68 -19.15
N HIS A 624 21.54 -27.97 -19.30
CA HIS A 624 21.39 -28.64 -20.60
C HIS A 624 19.92 -28.64 -21.06
N GLU A 625 19.70 -28.81 -22.38
CA GLU A 625 18.55 -28.49 -23.26
C GLU A 625 17.07 -28.72 -22.82
N ARG A 626 16.75 -29.25 -21.63
CA ARG A 626 15.34 -29.42 -21.19
C ARG A 626 14.85 -28.24 -20.37
N ALA A 627 13.82 -27.56 -20.88
CA ALA A 627 13.09 -26.51 -20.16
C ALA A 627 12.20 -27.10 -19.06
N VAL A 628 12.18 -26.46 -17.89
CA VAL A 628 11.23 -26.71 -16.79
C VAL A 628 9.81 -26.52 -17.34
N VAL A 629 8.90 -27.48 -17.12
CA VAL A 629 7.48 -27.36 -17.50
C VAL A 629 6.64 -26.94 -16.30
N ALA A 630 5.46 -26.34 -16.51
CA ALA A 630 4.61 -25.80 -15.42
C ALA A 630 4.19 -26.81 -14.33
N GLY A 631 4.33 -28.11 -14.58
CA GLY A 631 4.10 -29.17 -13.58
C GLY A 631 5.27 -29.40 -12.62
N ASP A 632 6.45 -28.83 -12.90
CA ASP A 632 7.66 -28.98 -12.08
C ASP A 632 7.79 -27.88 -11.00
N ASP A 633 6.89 -26.89 -10.97
CA ASP A 633 7.01 -25.67 -10.15
C ASP A 633 7.07 -25.94 -8.62
N LEU A 634 6.49 -27.05 -8.16
CA LEU A 634 6.55 -27.52 -6.77
C LEU A 634 6.75 -29.03 -6.72
N LEU A 635 7.82 -29.47 -6.06
CA LEU A 635 8.14 -30.87 -5.80
C LEU A 635 8.35 -31.10 -4.30
N THR A 636 8.19 -32.32 -3.83
CA THR A 636 8.69 -32.74 -2.51
C THR A 636 10.07 -33.41 -2.63
N VAL A 637 10.78 -33.61 -1.53
CA VAL A 637 12.04 -34.39 -1.54
C VAL A 637 11.77 -35.85 -1.96
N ALA A 638 10.62 -36.42 -1.61
CA ALA A 638 10.22 -37.74 -2.08
C ALA A 638 10.08 -37.77 -3.61
N ASP A 639 9.40 -36.78 -4.19
CA ASP A 639 9.27 -36.65 -5.65
C ASP A 639 10.64 -36.50 -6.32
N LEU A 640 11.50 -35.65 -5.75
CA LEU A 640 12.88 -35.47 -6.22
C LEU A 640 13.68 -36.78 -6.24
N MET A 641 13.50 -37.64 -5.23
CA MET A 641 14.17 -38.94 -5.15
C MET A 641 13.60 -39.99 -6.10
N ALA A 642 12.31 -39.90 -6.45
CA ALA A 642 11.67 -40.79 -7.42
C ALA A 642 12.04 -40.45 -8.87
N ARG A 643 12.45 -39.20 -9.14
CA ARG A 643 12.81 -38.74 -10.47
C ARG A 643 14.21 -39.18 -10.90
N THR A 644 14.27 -39.89 -12.03
CA THR A 644 15.52 -40.29 -12.71
C THR A 644 15.71 -39.57 -14.04
N ASP A 645 14.75 -38.73 -14.44
CA ASP A 645 14.56 -38.16 -15.76
C ASP A 645 15.04 -36.70 -15.89
N PHE A 646 15.58 -36.12 -14.81
CA PHE A 646 15.96 -34.71 -14.72
C PHE A 646 17.42 -34.50 -14.29
N ASP A 647 18.17 -33.70 -15.06
CA ASP A 647 19.58 -33.39 -14.81
C ASP A 647 19.72 -32.05 -14.07
N TRP A 648 19.76 -32.13 -12.74
CA TRP A 648 19.85 -30.96 -11.87
C TRP A 648 21.19 -30.24 -12.08
N CYS A 649 21.17 -28.92 -12.27
CA CYS A 649 22.39 -28.12 -12.38
C CYS A 649 23.34 -28.48 -11.24
N SER A 650 24.59 -28.84 -11.54
CA SER A 650 25.58 -29.29 -10.55
C SER A 650 26.13 -28.18 -9.64
N LYS A 651 25.75 -26.91 -9.86
CA LYS A 651 26.08 -25.77 -8.99
C LYS A 651 24.92 -25.30 -8.10
N CYS A 652 23.77 -24.93 -8.68
CA CYS A 652 22.64 -24.40 -7.91
C CYS A 652 21.60 -25.46 -7.55
N GLY A 653 21.60 -26.62 -8.21
CA GLY A 653 20.63 -27.68 -7.94
C GLY A 653 19.31 -27.46 -8.66
N GLY A 654 19.03 -26.26 -9.17
CA GLY A 654 17.86 -25.95 -9.99
C GLY A 654 16.57 -25.69 -9.19
N TYR A 655 16.63 -25.68 -7.87
CA TYR A 655 15.50 -25.46 -6.98
C TYR A 655 15.89 -24.66 -5.74
N ALA A 656 14.90 -24.02 -5.11
CA ALA A 656 15.01 -23.47 -3.77
C ALA A 656 14.24 -24.35 -2.78
N MET A 657 14.88 -24.75 -1.69
CA MET A 657 14.26 -25.62 -0.69
C MET A 657 13.60 -24.78 0.40
N ARG A 658 12.41 -25.18 0.84
CA ARG A 658 11.81 -24.62 2.06
C ARG A 658 12.70 -24.95 3.26
N ARG A 659 13.02 -23.94 4.06
CA ARG A 659 13.88 -24.14 5.24
C ARG A 659 13.29 -25.16 6.19
N LEU A 660 14.15 -26.03 6.71
CA LEU A 660 13.79 -27.16 7.55
C LEU A 660 13.34 -26.68 8.94
N SER A 661 12.26 -27.27 9.45
CA SER A 661 11.88 -27.15 10.85
C SER A 661 12.97 -27.73 11.77
N ASP A 662 12.90 -27.44 13.07
CA ASP A 662 13.88 -27.95 14.03
C ASP A 662 13.85 -29.49 14.07
N THR A 663 12.67 -30.11 13.98
CA THR A 663 12.49 -31.57 13.87
C THR A 663 13.11 -32.12 12.59
N GLN A 664 12.84 -31.50 11.43
CA GLN A 664 13.41 -31.92 10.13
C GLN A 664 14.94 -31.77 10.09
N LEU A 665 15.47 -30.68 10.65
CA LEU A 665 16.90 -30.43 10.72
C LEU A 665 17.59 -31.40 11.69
N SER A 666 16.96 -31.70 12.83
CA SER A 666 17.41 -32.72 13.78
C SER A 666 17.48 -34.10 13.12
N TYR A 667 16.41 -34.49 12.41
CA TYR A 667 16.38 -35.74 11.65
C TYR A 667 17.47 -35.79 10.56
N TYR A 668 17.63 -34.70 9.80
CA TYR A 668 18.68 -34.59 8.79
C TYR A 668 20.07 -34.82 9.39
N ARG A 669 20.38 -34.20 10.53
CA ARG A 669 21.64 -34.39 11.25
C ARG A 669 21.80 -35.84 11.72
N ALA A 670 20.77 -36.41 12.33
CA ALA A 670 20.75 -37.79 12.81
C ALA A 670 21.00 -38.79 11.66
N ALA A 671 20.34 -38.62 10.52
CA ALA A 671 20.49 -39.48 9.35
C ALA A 671 21.90 -39.43 8.75
N HIS A 672 22.49 -38.23 8.67
CA HIS A 672 23.88 -38.07 8.22
C HIS A 672 24.88 -38.70 9.20
N GLN A 673 24.68 -38.56 10.51
CA GLN A 673 25.52 -39.21 11.51
C GLN A 673 25.44 -40.74 11.40
N LEU A 674 24.22 -41.29 11.25
CA LEU A 674 24.02 -42.72 11.06
C LEU A 674 24.66 -43.23 9.76
N HIS A 675 24.55 -42.47 8.67
CA HIS A 675 25.22 -42.77 7.40
C HIS A 675 26.74 -42.76 7.53
N GLY A 676 27.31 -41.76 8.21
CA GLY A 676 28.74 -41.69 8.49
C GLY A 676 29.22 -42.90 9.32
N MET A 677 28.47 -43.31 10.34
CA MET A 677 28.78 -44.50 11.14
C MET A 677 28.72 -45.79 10.32
N LYS A 678 27.70 -45.95 9.48
CA LYS A 678 27.59 -47.09 8.56
C LYS A 678 28.79 -47.13 7.60
N GLY A 679 29.16 -46.01 6.99
CA GLY A 679 30.33 -45.90 6.12
C GLY A 679 31.66 -46.24 6.83
N ARG A 680 31.83 -45.83 8.09
CA ARG A 680 33.01 -46.19 8.90
C ARG A 680 33.09 -47.68 9.18
N LEU A 681 31.98 -48.31 9.56
CA LEU A 681 31.90 -49.75 9.82
C LEU A 681 32.10 -50.57 8.54
N ASP A 682 31.54 -50.11 7.42
CA ASP A 682 31.74 -50.71 6.12
C ASP A 682 33.16 -50.48 5.58
N GLY A 683 33.95 -49.55 6.11
CA GLY A 683 35.32 -49.22 5.65
C GLY A 683 36.40 -50.22 6.05
N GLY A 684 36.11 -51.17 6.94
CA GLY A 684 37.06 -52.23 7.36
C GLY A 684 38.27 -51.76 8.17
N SER A 685 38.41 -50.46 8.44
CA SER A 685 39.32 -49.96 9.48
C SER A 685 38.73 -50.33 10.83
N GLY A 686 39.36 -51.25 11.55
CA GLY A 686 38.94 -51.61 12.92
C GLY A 686 38.72 -50.34 13.75
N ILE A 687 37.57 -50.23 14.40
CA ILE A 687 37.30 -49.15 15.34
C ILE A 687 38.20 -49.44 16.54
N PRO A 688 39.09 -48.52 16.95
CA PRO A 688 39.89 -48.70 18.17
C PRO A 688 38.96 -48.96 19.36
N ASP A 689 39.34 -49.85 20.28
CA ASP A 689 38.49 -50.19 21.44
C ASP A 689 38.08 -48.95 22.26
N THR A 690 38.89 -47.89 22.25
CA THR A 690 38.61 -46.58 22.87
C THR A 690 37.46 -45.80 22.22
N GLU A 691 37.08 -46.11 20.98
CA GLU A 691 35.98 -45.47 20.27
C GLU A 691 34.69 -46.31 20.24
N ILE A 692 34.75 -47.60 20.57
CA ILE A 692 33.58 -48.49 20.52
C ILE A 692 32.49 -48.05 21.50
N SER A 693 32.86 -47.70 22.74
CA SER A 693 31.93 -47.17 23.73
C SER A 693 31.26 -45.88 23.27
N THR A 694 32.02 -45.02 22.58
CA THR A 694 31.52 -43.76 22.00
C THR A 694 30.53 -44.02 20.87
N VAL A 695 30.81 -44.98 19.99
CA VAL A 695 29.91 -45.38 18.90
C VAL A 695 28.62 -46.00 19.42
N ILE A 696 28.70 -46.87 20.45
CA ILE A 696 27.51 -47.46 21.08
C ILE A 696 26.65 -46.37 21.72
N ALA A 697 27.25 -45.46 22.52
CA ALA A 697 26.52 -44.36 23.14
C ALA A 697 25.81 -43.47 22.10
N ARG A 698 26.45 -43.18 20.96
CA ARG A 698 25.81 -42.43 19.87
C ARG A 698 24.69 -43.22 19.18
N LEU A 699 24.83 -44.53 19.01
CA LEU A 699 23.73 -45.38 18.51
C LEU A 699 22.59 -45.50 19.51
N ASP A 700 22.83 -45.32 20.81
CA ASP A 700 21.78 -45.23 21.84
C ASP A 700 21.05 -43.89 21.76
N GLU A 701 21.77 -42.78 21.63
CA GLU A 701 21.17 -41.47 21.40
C GLU A 701 20.32 -41.43 20.12
N LEU A 702 20.82 -41.99 19.01
CA LEU A 702 20.06 -42.05 17.74
C LEU A 702 18.88 -43.03 17.80
N ALA A 703 18.95 -44.08 18.62
CA ALA A 703 17.82 -44.99 18.82
C ALA A 703 16.71 -44.32 19.63
N ALA A 704 17.08 -43.43 20.55
CA ALA A 704 16.18 -42.62 21.35
C ALA A 704 15.62 -41.41 20.59
N TRP A 705 16.14 -41.12 19.39
CA TRP A 705 15.60 -40.05 18.55
C TRP A 705 14.13 -40.33 18.19
N HIS A 706 13.27 -39.35 18.43
CA HIS A 706 11.88 -39.36 18.04
C HIS A 706 11.49 -37.96 17.54
N ALA A 707 10.50 -37.89 16.65
CA ALA A 707 9.87 -36.62 16.31
C ALA A 707 9.05 -36.12 17.52
N ASP A 708 8.93 -34.80 17.68
CA ASP A 708 8.06 -34.21 18.70
C ASP A 708 6.56 -34.32 18.33
N ASP A 709 6.26 -34.57 17.06
CA ASP A 709 4.90 -34.79 16.54
C ASP A 709 4.75 -36.25 16.07
N GLU A 710 4.03 -37.06 16.87
CA GLU A 710 3.96 -38.52 16.70
C GLU A 710 3.25 -38.96 15.41
N ALA A 711 2.47 -38.07 14.77
CA ALA A 711 1.65 -38.41 13.62
C ALA A 711 2.46 -38.70 12.34
N GLU A 712 3.67 -38.14 12.18
CA GLU A 712 4.51 -38.30 10.98
C GLU A 712 5.57 -39.43 11.11
N TRP A 713 5.88 -39.88 12.34
CA TRP A 713 6.96 -40.85 12.60
C TRP A 713 6.47 -42.26 12.98
N CYS A 714 5.21 -42.58 12.68
CA CYS A 714 4.64 -43.91 12.90
C CYS A 714 4.62 -44.74 11.59
N GLY A 715 5.06 -46.00 11.64
CA GLY A 715 4.95 -46.94 10.51
C GLY A 715 6.27 -47.54 10.03
N SER A 716 6.37 -47.76 8.72
CA SER A 716 7.52 -48.46 8.07
C SER A 716 8.85 -47.74 8.25
N ASP A 717 8.86 -46.42 8.23
CA ASP A 717 10.09 -45.60 8.29
C ASP A 717 10.76 -45.71 9.66
N SER A 718 9.99 -45.63 10.74
CA SER A 718 10.50 -45.84 12.10
C SER A 718 11.04 -47.27 12.30
N TRP A 719 10.35 -48.27 11.73
CA TRP A 719 10.85 -49.65 11.73
C TRP A 719 12.17 -49.79 10.99
N GLN A 720 12.30 -49.20 9.80
CA GLN A 720 13.52 -49.25 8.98
C GLN A 720 14.69 -48.50 9.65
N TRP A 721 14.42 -47.38 10.32
CA TRP A 721 15.39 -46.66 11.14
C TRP A 721 15.93 -47.53 12.27
N GLN A 722 15.02 -48.11 13.07
CA GLN A 722 15.38 -48.95 14.21
C GLN A 722 16.08 -50.25 13.77
N ASP A 723 15.68 -50.82 12.64
CA ASP A 723 16.34 -52.01 12.08
C ASP A 723 17.79 -51.70 11.65
N THR A 724 18.01 -50.55 11.02
CA THR A 724 19.36 -50.09 10.65
C THR A 724 20.24 -49.91 11.89
N ILE A 725 19.72 -49.30 12.95
CA ILE A 725 20.47 -49.14 14.21
C ILE A 725 20.78 -50.50 14.84
N ARG A 726 19.79 -51.41 14.91
CA ARG A 726 20.00 -52.77 15.43
C ARG A 726 21.06 -53.53 14.64
N GLU A 727 21.06 -53.39 13.32
CA GLU A 727 22.08 -53.98 12.46
C GLU A 727 23.48 -53.42 12.76
N LEU A 728 23.63 -52.10 12.86
CA LEU A 728 24.91 -51.49 13.19
C LEU A 728 25.41 -51.88 14.58
N ARG A 729 24.51 -51.99 15.58
CA ARG A 729 24.86 -52.51 16.92
C ARG A 729 25.40 -53.93 16.87
N ARG A 730 24.75 -54.82 16.10
CA ARG A 730 25.23 -56.20 15.90
C ARG A 730 26.62 -56.23 15.26
N ARG A 731 26.88 -55.35 14.28
CA ARG A 731 28.19 -55.24 13.63
C ARG A 731 29.26 -54.73 14.58
N VAL A 732 28.99 -53.70 15.36
CA VAL A 732 29.93 -53.18 16.37
C VAL A 732 30.27 -54.26 17.40
N ALA A 733 29.27 -55.00 17.90
CA ALA A 733 29.48 -56.11 18.83
C ALA A 733 30.31 -57.26 18.22
N SER A 734 30.07 -57.56 16.94
CA SER A 734 30.83 -58.59 16.20
C SER A 734 32.28 -58.17 15.98
N SER A 735 32.53 -56.89 15.67
CA SER A 735 33.88 -56.34 15.52
C SER A 735 34.65 -56.36 16.84
N HIS A 736 34.01 -56.01 17.96
CA HIS A 736 34.61 -56.07 19.31
C HIS A 736 34.95 -57.51 19.74
N ALA A 737 34.12 -58.50 19.39
CA ALA A 737 34.38 -59.90 19.69
C ALA A 737 35.61 -60.46 18.93
N VAL A 738 35.89 -59.94 17.73
CA VAL A 738 37.05 -60.34 16.91
C VAL A 738 38.35 -59.69 17.42
N THR A 739 38.32 -58.46 17.92
CA THR A 739 39.51 -57.80 18.52
C THR A 739 39.96 -58.48 19.82
N VAL A 740 39.01 -58.88 20.68
CA VAL A 740 39.30 -59.51 21.98
C VAL A 740 39.87 -60.93 21.87
N LEU A 741 39.63 -61.62 20.75
CA LEU A 741 40.19 -62.96 20.48
C LEU A 741 41.52 -62.93 19.70
N GLY A 742 42.04 -61.74 19.41
CA GLY A 742 43.22 -61.51 18.56
C GLY A 742 44.56 -61.28 19.26
N GLU A 743 44.64 -61.27 20.60
CA GLU A 743 45.93 -61.29 21.31
C GLU A 743 46.47 -62.73 21.39
N PRO A 744 47.55 -63.09 20.67
CA PRO A 744 48.27 -64.32 20.97
C PRO A 744 49.04 -64.10 22.28
N ALA A 745 48.85 -65.02 23.23
CA ALA A 745 49.77 -65.17 24.35
C ALA A 745 51.19 -65.44 23.82
N SER A 746 52.10 -64.48 23.99
CA SER A 746 53.56 -64.67 24.01
C SER A 746 54.24 -63.51 24.72
#